data_AF-A0A101VL58-F1
#
_entry.id   AF-A0A101VL58-F1
#
_cell.length_a   1.000
_cell.length_b   1.000
_cell.length_c   1.000
_cell.angle_alpha   90.00
_cell.angle_beta   90.00
_cell.angle_gamma   90.00
#
_symmetry.space_group_name_H-M   'P 1'
#
loop_
_entity.id
_entity.type
_entity.pdbx_description
1 polymer ?
#
loop_
_entity_poly.entity_id
_entity_poly.type
_entity_poly.pdbx_seq_one_letter_code
_entity_poly.pdbx_strand_id
1 'polypeptide(L)'
;MKAAAKLGRRRFLRIEAKPDIVVLQNVRFTSAEMQDVLAVVGRDLFTDELRETLLQFEQAKNFGSLIVPKLRDPAETLRLVQARDFGGDLLLKEVQERVGAVLHMAEALSPKYHVVVANPPYMGGKGMNSSLASFARKEFPDSKADLYAMFMERALVLTTSKGMMSMINMQSWMFLSSYEKLRVKLLSSATLLSMAHQGERGFDTIGGAVVSTTAFVFQGAKHSAFTGTYVRLVDGSSEAEKAMLFREAISGARTDLVFSASGNEFESVPGSPFAYWLTPTMVSNFERPPLADEATFRAGLQTGDNDRFLRFWHEVSNEAFKTGCKSRESAKSTGGRWFPHNKGGGYRKWYGNNEYAIKWEDDGREIKTKKASDLASGKITANNSKCWNQEFYFIDGLTWSSLSSNEFSLRANGPGFLFDTKGQMLFPTREGNLYPYLGLLNSSVASAILAALSPTLDFNGGVVARLPLCDLSGKGSSASKLRAISQEDWDAYETSWDFTALPLLLPDHRAETLEASYTRLRAHWQCMTDEMQRLEEENNRIFIDAYGLQDELTPEVPIEEITLTCNPAYRYGVKGTEEEREARLLTDTMAEFLSYAVGCMFGRYSLDAPGLILANQSETLADYLARVPEPSFLPDEDNVIPVLDGDWFADDIVDRFRKFLRVTFGDEHFRENLAFIEAQIGDIRRYFTKGFYDDHVKRYKKRPIYWMFGSPKGTFQALIYMHRYRPDTVSVLLNDYLREFIRKLEGERERLEKLSDDPSATQTQRTRALKDVATVAKQISELEEWERDVIFPLAQAKIEIDLDDGVKRNYPLFGAALKPIKGLEAADE
;
A
#
# COMPACT_ATOMS: atom_id res chain seq x y z
N MET A 1 22.81 32.63 -35.53
CA MET A 1 23.89 33.37 -36.23
C MET A 1 23.51 33.84 -37.65
N LYS A 2 23.06 32.97 -38.57
CA LYS A 2 22.78 33.35 -39.98
C LYS A 2 21.55 34.27 -40.21
N ALA A 3 20.52 34.21 -39.36
CA ALA A 3 19.27 34.96 -39.57
C ALA A 3 19.39 36.47 -39.31
N ALA A 4 19.98 36.88 -38.18
CA ALA A 4 20.16 38.31 -37.84
C ALA A 4 21.13 39.04 -38.80
N ALA A 5 22.11 38.32 -39.35
CA ALA A 5 23.01 38.83 -40.38
C ALA A 5 22.31 38.99 -41.75
N LYS A 6 21.46 38.02 -42.15
CA LYS A 6 20.65 38.12 -43.38
C LYS A 6 19.61 39.26 -43.34
N LEU A 7 19.12 39.62 -42.16
CA LEU A 7 18.12 40.68 -41.97
C LEU A 7 18.72 42.09 -41.77
N GLY A 8 20.05 42.25 -41.90
CA GLY A 8 20.71 43.55 -41.70
C GLY A 8 20.69 44.06 -40.24
N ARG A 9 20.21 43.26 -39.29
CA ARG A 9 20.03 43.65 -37.87
C ARG A 9 21.19 43.21 -36.99
N ARG A 10 22.43 43.53 -37.38
CA ARG A 10 23.66 43.19 -36.61
C ARG A 10 23.65 43.75 -35.18
N ARG A 11 22.86 44.80 -34.90
CA ARG A 11 22.70 45.40 -33.57
C ARG A 11 21.62 44.75 -32.70
N PHE A 12 20.79 43.84 -33.22
CA PHE A 12 19.66 43.24 -32.47
C PHE A 12 20.10 42.57 -31.16
N LEU A 13 21.25 41.89 -31.16
CA LEU A 13 21.81 41.22 -29.98
C LEU A 13 22.61 42.16 -29.05
N ARG A 14 22.73 43.45 -29.41
CA ARG A 14 23.40 44.50 -28.61
C ARG A 14 22.41 45.53 -28.06
N ILE A 15 21.12 45.35 -28.30
CA ILE A 15 20.07 46.16 -27.67
C ILE A 15 19.96 45.67 -26.23
N GLU A 16 20.23 46.57 -25.28
CA GLU A 16 19.95 46.31 -23.88
C GLU A 16 18.43 46.16 -23.71
N ALA A 17 17.97 44.95 -23.44
CA ALA A 17 16.56 44.68 -23.26
C ALA A 17 16.10 45.34 -21.96
N LYS A 18 15.22 46.34 -22.06
CA LYS A 18 14.55 46.92 -20.89
C LYS A 18 13.38 46.02 -20.51
N PRO A 19 13.34 45.44 -19.30
CA PRO A 19 12.23 44.60 -18.89
C PRO A 19 10.98 45.47 -18.70
N ASP A 20 9.90 45.11 -19.38
CA ASP A 20 8.58 45.72 -19.21
C ASP A 20 7.82 44.95 -18.14
N ILE A 21 8.03 45.33 -16.88
CA ILE A 21 7.51 44.60 -15.71
C ILE A 21 6.13 45.15 -15.35
N VAL A 22 5.10 44.34 -15.56
CA VAL A 22 3.72 44.67 -15.18
C VAL A 22 3.32 43.88 -13.95
N VAL A 23 3.05 44.58 -12.83
CA VAL A 23 2.59 43.98 -11.58
C VAL A 23 1.07 44.04 -11.54
N LEU A 24 0.42 42.89 -11.39
CA LEU A 24 -1.03 42.81 -11.27
C LEU A 24 -1.51 43.29 -9.89
N GLN A 25 -2.45 44.22 -9.88
CA GLN A 25 -3.02 44.80 -8.66
C GLN A 25 -4.54 44.79 -8.72
N ASN A 26 -5.18 44.61 -7.56
CA ASN A 26 -6.63 44.67 -7.46
C ASN A 26 -7.08 46.11 -7.74
N VAL A 27 -7.99 46.28 -8.70
CA VAL A 27 -8.62 47.57 -9.00
C VAL A 27 -10.12 47.37 -8.96
N ARG A 28 -10.83 48.18 -8.19
CA ARG A 28 -12.28 48.10 -8.01
C ARG A 28 -12.95 49.40 -8.40
N PHE A 29 -14.12 49.26 -9.01
CA PHE A 29 -15.02 50.35 -9.33
C PHE A 29 -16.39 50.05 -8.71
N THR A 30 -16.89 50.96 -7.90
CA THR A 30 -18.25 50.88 -7.35
C THR A 30 -19.27 51.22 -8.42
N SER A 31 -20.53 50.82 -8.23
CA SER A 31 -21.61 51.14 -9.17
C SER A 31 -21.78 52.65 -9.39
N ALA A 32 -21.44 53.48 -8.39
CA ALA A 32 -21.47 54.93 -8.51
C ALA A 32 -20.33 55.46 -9.40
N GLU A 33 -19.11 54.94 -9.22
CA GLU A 33 -17.93 55.32 -10.01
C GLU A 33 -18.04 54.90 -11.49
N MET A 34 -18.96 54.01 -11.86
CA MET A 34 -19.14 53.63 -13.26
C MET A 34 -19.61 54.80 -14.14
N GLN A 35 -20.28 55.80 -13.57
CA GLN A 35 -20.60 57.05 -14.27
C GLN A 35 -19.35 57.90 -14.50
N ASP A 36 -18.43 57.92 -13.54
CA ASP A 36 -17.15 58.62 -13.65
C ASP A 36 -16.24 57.92 -14.66
N VAL A 37 -16.24 56.59 -14.70
CA VAL A 37 -15.56 55.81 -15.75
C VAL A 37 -16.10 56.19 -17.12
N LEU A 38 -17.43 56.27 -17.29
CA LEU A 38 -18.05 56.70 -18.54
C LEU A 38 -17.61 58.12 -18.94
N ALA A 39 -17.49 59.05 -17.98
CA ALA A 39 -16.98 60.39 -18.23
C ALA A 39 -15.50 60.36 -18.66
N VAL A 40 -14.68 59.55 -18.00
CA VAL A 40 -13.24 59.39 -18.30
C VAL A 40 -13.02 58.80 -19.70
N VAL A 41 -13.65 57.67 -20.01
CA VAL A 41 -13.40 56.95 -21.28
C VAL A 41 -14.24 57.51 -22.44
N GLY A 42 -15.36 58.16 -22.15
CA GLY A 42 -16.32 58.66 -23.13
C GLY A 42 -17.27 57.58 -23.64
N ARG A 43 -18.45 58.01 -24.13
CA ARG A 43 -19.55 57.13 -24.56
C ARG A 43 -19.13 56.09 -25.61
N ASP A 44 -18.27 56.48 -26.54
CA ASP A 44 -17.87 55.59 -27.65
C ASP A 44 -16.99 54.43 -27.19
N LEU A 45 -16.19 54.62 -26.13
CA LEU A 45 -15.29 53.59 -25.60
C LEU A 45 -15.90 52.79 -24.44
N PHE A 46 -16.99 53.28 -23.83
CA PHE A 46 -17.67 52.62 -22.71
C PHE A 46 -18.55 51.46 -23.18
N THR A 47 -17.92 50.41 -23.68
CA THR A 47 -18.57 49.18 -24.15
C THR A 47 -18.75 48.16 -23.04
N ASP A 48 -19.62 47.16 -23.24
CA ASP A 48 -19.72 46.01 -22.33
C ASP A 48 -18.38 45.27 -22.21
N GLU A 49 -17.60 45.15 -23.29
CA GLU A 49 -16.27 44.53 -23.29
C GLU A 49 -15.28 45.28 -22.36
N LEU A 50 -15.27 46.63 -22.41
CA LEU A 50 -14.48 47.44 -21.49
C LEU A 50 -14.97 47.27 -20.05
N ARG A 51 -16.29 47.36 -19.84
CA ARG A 51 -16.90 47.23 -18.51
C ARG A 51 -16.54 45.90 -17.86
N GLU A 52 -16.69 44.80 -18.58
CA GLU A 52 -16.31 43.47 -18.10
C GLU A 52 -14.81 43.38 -17.81
N THR A 53 -13.97 43.93 -18.70
CA THR A 53 -12.52 43.95 -18.48
C THR A 53 -12.17 44.71 -17.21
N LEU A 54 -12.78 45.86 -16.93
CA LEU A 54 -12.54 46.61 -15.70
C LEU A 54 -12.88 45.78 -14.45
N LEU A 55 -14.01 45.06 -14.46
CA LEU A 55 -14.46 44.23 -13.35
C LEU A 55 -13.61 42.96 -13.15
N GLN A 56 -12.96 42.44 -14.20
CA GLN A 56 -12.08 41.27 -14.09
C GLN A 56 -10.87 41.50 -13.18
N PHE A 57 -10.42 42.74 -13.00
CA PHE A 57 -9.24 43.08 -12.19
C PHE A 57 -9.56 43.38 -10.72
N GLU A 58 -10.81 43.26 -10.27
CA GLU A 58 -11.17 43.39 -8.84
C GLU A 58 -10.42 42.37 -7.96
N GLN A 59 -10.15 41.19 -8.53
CA GLN A 59 -9.43 40.10 -7.87
C GLN A 59 -8.15 39.71 -8.62
N ALA A 60 -7.45 40.68 -9.22
CA ALA A 60 -6.22 40.44 -9.98
C ALA A 60 -5.13 39.71 -9.19
N LYS A 61 -5.02 39.94 -7.87
CA LYS A 61 -4.10 39.20 -6.99
C LYS A 61 -4.52 37.74 -6.74
N ASN A 62 -5.79 37.40 -6.92
CA ASN A 62 -6.33 36.04 -6.74
C ASN A 62 -6.22 35.23 -8.04
N PHE A 63 -6.63 35.82 -9.17
CA PHE A 63 -6.64 35.14 -10.47
C PHE A 63 -5.32 35.28 -11.24
N GLY A 64 -4.55 36.32 -10.96
CA GLY A 64 -3.28 36.59 -11.63
C GLY A 64 -3.43 36.70 -13.15
N SER A 65 -2.44 36.19 -13.88
CA SER A 65 -2.42 36.24 -15.34
C SER A 65 -3.38 35.25 -16.02
N LEU A 66 -4.17 34.47 -15.25
CA LEU A 66 -5.29 33.70 -15.80
C LEU A 66 -6.42 34.59 -16.32
N ILE A 67 -6.47 35.87 -15.94
CA ILE A 67 -7.44 36.83 -16.47
C ILE A 67 -7.29 36.90 -18.00
N VAL A 68 -8.42 36.74 -18.69
CA VAL A 68 -8.54 36.91 -20.15
C VAL A 68 -9.34 38.18 -20.41
N PRO A 69 -8.69 39.31 -20.74
CA PRO A 69 -9.36 40.57 -21.05
C PRO A 69 -10.42 40.38 -22.13
N LYS A 70 -11.61 40.96 -21.94
CA LYS A 70 -12.69 40.96 -22.95
C LYS A 70 -12.50 42.05 -23.99
N LEU A 71 -11.85 43.14 -23.60
CA LEU A 71 -11.54 44.26 -24.46
C LEU A 71 -10.52 43.84 -25.52
N ARG A 72 -10.85 44.08 -26.79
CA ARG A 72 -10.03 43.65 -27.94
C ARG A 72 -8.73 44.44 -28.11
N ASP A 73 -8.77 45.75 -27.84
CA ASP A 73 -7.60 46.62 -27.98
C ASP A 73 -7.40 47.51 -26.73
N PRO A 74 -6.83 46.94 -25.65
CA PRO A 74 -6.50 47.71 -24.46
C PRO A 74 -5.40 48.76 -24.71
N ALA A 75 -4.49 48.52 -25.66
CA ALA A 75 -3.39 49.43 -25.96
C ALA A 75 -3.92 50.76 -26.53
N GLU A 76 -4.81 50.68 -27.52
CA GLU A 76 -5.39 51.86 -28.14
C GLU A 76 -6.34 52.58 -27.17
N THR A 77 -7.15 51.82 -26.42
CA THR A 77 -8.02 52.40 -25.39
C THR A 77 -7.19 53.15 -24.33
N LEU A 78 -6.05 52.59 -23.90
CA LEU A 78 -5.16 53.24 -22.93
C LEU A 78 -4.62 54.57 -23.47
N ARG A 79 -4.17 54.61 -24.72
CA ARG A 79 -3.67 55.83 -25.37
C ARG A 79 -4.74 56.91 -25.41
N LEU A 80 -5.97 56.56 -25.80
CA LEU A 80 -7.09 57.50 -25.87
C LEU A 80 -7.49 58.03 -24.48
N VAL A 81 -7.50 57.17 -23.46
CA VAL A 81 -7.79 57.57 -22.08
C VAL A 81 -6.71 58.49 -21.53
N GLN A 82 -5.43 58.18 -21.76
CA GLN A 82 -4.30 59.00 -21.29
C GLN A 82 -4.16 60.35 -22.00
N ALA A 83 -4.65 60.46 -23.24
CA ALA A 83 -4.63 61.71 -24.00
C ALA A 83 -5.64 62.76 -23.48
N ARG A 84 -6.60 62.36 -22.64
CA ARG A 84 -7.58 63.27 -22.05
C ARG A 84 -7.03 63.92 -20.78
N ASP A 85 -7.17 65.24 -20.69
CA ASP A 85 -6.76 66.01 -19.52
C ASP A 85 -7.98 66.42 -18.68
N PHE A 86 -7.96 66.07 -17.40
CA PHE A 86 -8.98 66.42 -16.41
C PHE A 86 -8.47 67.44 -15.40
N GLY A 87 -7.53 68.32 -15.80
CA GLY A 87 -6.68 69.24 -15.02
C GLY A 87 -7.24 70.09 -13.86
N GLY A 88 -8.47 69.87 -13.38
CA GLY A 88 -9.00 70.41 -12.13
C GLY A 88 -9.90 69.45 -11.33
N ASP A 89 -10.27 68.27 -11.84
CA ASP A 89 -11.15 67.31 -11.17
C ASP A 89 -10.32 66.15 -10.59
N LEU A 90 -10.00 66.25 -9.30
CA LEU A 90 -9.22 65.25 -8.57
C LEU A 90 -9.86 63.86 -8.58
N LEU A 91 -11.20 63.78 -8.57
CA LEU A 91 -11.93 62.52 -8.56
C LEU A 91 -11.83 61.81 -9.92
N LEU A 92 -12.08 62.53 -11.02
CA LEU A 92 -11.97 61.97 -12.37
C LEU A 92 -10.53 61.58 -12.71
N LYS A 93 -9.53 62.30 -12.18
CA LYS A 93 -8.12 61.95 -12.34
C LYS A 93 -7.77 60.63 -11.63
N GLU A 94 -8.24 60.42 -10.40
CA GLU A 94 -8.04 59.14 -9.69
C GLU A 94 -8.73 57.96 -10.42
N VAL A 95 -9.92 58.19 -10.98
CA VAL A 95 -10.61 57.19 -11.81
C VAL A 95 -9.82 56.90 -13.09
N GLN A 96 -9.30 57.94 -13.77
CA GLN A 96 -8.47 57.80 -14.96
C GLN A 96 -7.19 56.99 -14.69
N GLU A 97 -6.50 57.25 -13.57
CA GLU A 97 -5.32 56.49 -13.16
C GLU A 97 -5.65 55.01 -12.93
N ARG A 98 -6.77 54.70 -12.27
CA ARG A 98 -7.24 53.32 -12.06
C ARG A 98 -7.63 52.62 -13.38
N VAL A 99 -8.36 53.30 -14.27
CA VAL A 99 -8.71 52.79 -15.60
C VAL A 99 -7.44 52.53 -16.41
N GLY A 100 -6.50 53.48 -16.40
CA GLY A 100 -5.21 53.35 -17.07
C GLY A 100 -4.40 52.16 -16.55
N ALA A 101 -4.38 51.95 -15.24
CA ALA A 101 -3.73 50.78 -14.64
C ALA A 101 -4.36 49.47 -15.12
N VAL A 102 -5.69 49.38 -15.17
CA VAL A 102 -6.37 48.18 -15.68
C VAL A 102 -6.07 47.95 -17.15
N LEU A 103 -6.13 48.98 -17.99
CA LEU A 103 -5.85 48.85 -19.42
C LEU A 103 -4.41 48.43 -19.70
N HIS A 104 -3.44 48.93 -18.92
CA HIS A 104 -2.04 48.50 -19.03
C HIS A 104 -1.86 47.02 -18.62
N MET A 105 -2.49 46.58 -17.52
CA MET A 105 -2.51 45.16 -17.13
C MET A 105 -3.21 44.29 -18.19
N ALA A 106 -4.33 44.75 -18.75
CA ALA A 106 -5.06 44.05 -19.81
C ALA A 106 -4.24 43.95 -21.10
N GLU A 107 -3.48 44.98 -21.46
CA GLU A 107 -2.58 44.97 -22.61
C GLU A 107 -1.46 43.93 -22.45
N ALA A 108 -0.89 43.81 -21.25
CA ALA A 108 0.11 42.78 -20.94
C ALA A 108 -0.49 41.36 -20.96
N LEU A 109 -1.79 41.23 -20.73
CA LEU A 109 -2.52 39.97 -20.82
C LEU A 109 -3.16 39.74 -22.19
N SER A 110 -2.86 40.56 -23.20
CA SER A 110 -3.40 40.40 -24.55
C SER A 110 -2.50 39.51 -25.43
N PRO A 111 -3.05 38.75 -26.41
CA PRO A 111 -2.26 37.87 -27.28
C PRO A 111 -1.30 38.62 -28.22
N LYS A 112 -0.05 38.82 -27.79
CA LYS A 112 0.97 39.56 -28.57
C LYS A 112 2.37 38.94 -28.54
N TYR A 113 2.53 37.79 -27.89
CA TYR A 113 3.84 37.24 -27.58
C TYR A 113 4.28 36.16 -28.57
N HIS A 114 5.52 36.23 -29.05
CA HIS A 114 6.10 35.15 -29.87
C HIS A 114 6.60 33.99 -29.00
N VAL A 115 7.00 34.28 -27.77
CA VAL A 115 7.47 33.31 -26.80
C VAL A 115 6.88 33.66 -25.44
N VAL A 116 6.26 32.69 -24.78
CA VAL A 116 5.78 32.79 -23.39
C VAL A 116 6.52 31.75 -22.56
N VAL A 117 7.17 32.18 -21.47
CA VAL A 117 7.91 31.29 -20.57
C VAL A 117 7.41 31.47 -19.15
N ALA A 118 7.16 30.38 -18.41
CA ALA A 118 6.73 30.47 -17.02
C ALA A 118 7.15 29.27 -16.16
N ASN A 119 7.30 29.52 -14.85
CA ASN A 119 7.20 28.50 -13.81
C ASN A 119 5.92 28.83 -13.00
N PRO A 120 4.75 28.31 -13.42
CA PRO A 120 3.49 28.65 -12.78
C PRO A 120 3.39 28.04 -11.37
N PRO A 121 2.51 28.59 -10.50
CA PRO A 121 2.30 28.04 -9.16
C PRO A 121 1.62 26.65 -9.21
N TYR A 122 2.03 25.75 -8.31
CA TYR A 122 1.50 24.40 -8.18
C TYR A 122 0.46 24.35 -7.06
N MET A 123 -0.80 24.12 -7.41
CA MET A 123 -1.90 24.13 -6.45
C MET A 123 -3.07 23.30 -6.98
N GLY A 124 -3.21 22.08 -6.46
CA GLY A 124 -4.34 21.21 -6.77
C GLY A 124 -5.66 21.80 -6.29
N GLY A 125 -6.78 21.36 -6.88
CA GLY A 125 -8.10 21.95 -6.64
C GLY A 125 -8.57 22.05 -5.18
N LYS A 126 -8.07 21.20 -4.26
CA LYS A 126 -8.35 21.28 -2.82
C LYS A 126 -7.69 22.49 -2.12
N GLY A 127 -6.61 23.02 -2.69
CA GLY A 127 -5.91 24.19 -2.15
C GLY A 127 -6.50 25.53 -2.59
N MET A 128 -7.43 25.53 -3.55
CA MET A 128 -8.04 26.75 -4.08
C MET A 128 -9.12 27.30 -3.13
N ASN A 129 -9.15 28.61 -2.94
CA ASN A 129 -10.28 29.27 -2.28
C ASN A 129 -11.57 29.16 -3.11
N SER A 130 -12.72 29.44 -2.50
CA SER A 130 -14.04 29.28 -3.14
C SER A 130 -14.22 30.08 -4.43
N SER A 131 -13.69 31.31 -4.49
CA SER A 131 -13.73 32.17 -5.67
C SER A 131 -12.87 31.62 -6.80
N LEU A 132 -11.61 31.25 -6.52
CA LEU A 132 -10.68 30.67 -7.50
C LEU A 132 -11.19 29.32 -8.00
N ALA A 133 -11.70 28.47 -7.12
CA ALA A 133 -12.28 27.18 -7.50
C ALA A 133 -13.51 27.35 -8.42
N SER A 134 -14.33 28.38 -8.18
CA SER A 134 -15.49 28.68 -9.03
C SER A 134 -15.06 29.24 -10.39
N PHE A 135 -14.08 30.15 -10.39
CA PHE A 135 -13.46 30.67 -11.61
C PHE A 135 -12.85 29.54 -12.46
N ALA A 136 -12.05 28.65 -11.85
CA ALA A 136 -11.43 27.50 -12.50
C ALA A 136 -12.48 26.57 -13.14
N ARG A 137 -13.55 26.24 -12.42
CA ARG A 137 -14.64 25.40 -12.96
C ARG A 137 -15.33 26.03 -14.16
N LYS A 138 -15.46 27.35 -14.19
CA LYS A 138 -16.18 28.10 -15.21
C LYS A 138 -15.33 28.36 -16.44
N GLU A 139 -14.14 28.91 -16.26
CA GLU A 139 -13.29 29.41 -17.35
C GLU A 139 -12.27 28.37 -17.84
N PHE A 140 -11.90 27.39 -17.00
CA PHE A 140 -10.88 26.38 -17.30
C PHE A 140 -11.34 24.94 -16.98
N PRO A 141 -12.50 24.49 -17.51
CA PRO A 141 -13.11 23.21 -17.11
C PRO A 141 -12.24 21.98 -17.38
N ASP A 142 -11.33 22.05 -18.36
CA ASP A 142 -10.46 20.96 -18.82
C ASP A 142 -9.10 20.90 -18.10
N SER A 143 -8.70 21.98 -17.41
CA SER A 143 -7.42 22.09 -16.68
C SER A 143 -7.56 22.48 -15.21
N LYS A 144 -8.78 22.66 -14.70
CA LYS A 144 -9.10 23.01 -13.30
C LYS A 144 -8.52 22.08 -12.21
N ALA A 145 -7.95 20.95 -12.59
CA ALA A 145 -7.36 19.99 -11.66
C ALA A 145 -6.19 20.61 -10.86
N ASP A 146 -5.40 21.49 -11.50
CA ASP A 146 -4.30 22.22 -10.88
C ASP A 146 -4.12 23.61 -11.52
N LEU A 147 -3.61 24.55 -10.75
CA LEU A 147 -3.32 25.90 -11.18
C LEU A 147 -2.29 25.96 -12.32
N TYR A 148 -1.22 25.14 -12.28
CA TYR A 148 -0.22 25.13 -13.36
C TYR A 148 -0.84 24.71 -14.70
N ALA A 149 -1.83 23.83 -14.66
CA ALA A 149 -2.49 23.30 -15.85
C ALA A 149 -3.36 24.37 -16.52
N MET A 150 -4.04 25.20 -15.72
CA MET A 150 -4.76 26.37 -16.23
C MET A 150 -3.81 27.38 -16.89
N PHE A 151 -2.61 27.55 -16.32
CA PHE A 151 -1.58 28.41 -16.91
C PHE A 151 -1.08 27.90 -18.26
N MET A 152 -1.00 26.58 -18.49
CA MET A 152 -0.63 26.03 -19.80
C MET A 152 -1.60 26.49 -20.89
N GLU A 153 -2.90 26.38 -20.65
CA GLU A 153 -3.91 26.88 -21.59
C GLU A 153 -3.77 28.38 -21.79
N ARG A 154 -3.62 29.11 -20.68
CA ARG A 154 -3.54 30.58 -20.71
C ARG A 154 -2.35 31.09 -21.51
N ALA A 155 -1.18 30.49 -21.31
CA ALA A 155 0.04 30.90 -21.99
C ALA A 155 -0.01 30.58 -23.48
N LEU A 156 -0.63 29.46 -23.88
CA LEU A 156 -0.85 29.18 -25.29
C LEU A 156 -1.75 30.25 -25.94
N VAL A 157 -2.80 30.72 -25.25
CA VAL A 157 -3.65 31.83 -25.71
C VAL A 157 -2.89 33.16 -25.84
N LEU A 158 -1.86 33.40 -25.00
CA LEU A 158 -1.02 34.60 -25.08
C LEU A 158 -0.07 34.57 -26.28
N THR A 159 0.20 33.39 -26.84
CA THR A 159 1.11 33.27 -28.00
C THR A 159 0.44 33.67 -29.30
N THR A 160 1.21 34.29 -30.20
CA THR A 160 0.81 34.49 -31.59
C THR A 160 0.83 33.16 -32.35
N SER A 161 0.20 33.09 -33.52
CA SER A 161 0.23 31.88 -34.36
C SER A 161 1.68 31.44 -34.63
N LYS A 162 1.96 30.14 -34.42
CA LYS A 162 3.31 29.54 -34.49
C LYS A 162 4.31 30.04 -33.43
N GLY A 163 3.86 30.86 -32.48
CA GLY A 163 4.61 31.21 -31.28
C GLY A 163 4.84 30.01 -30.37
N MET A 164 5.72 30.15 -29.38
CA MET A 164 6.13 29.06 -28.50
C MET A 164 5.77 29.35 -27.04
N MET A 165 5.27 28.32 -26.36
CA MET A 165 5.12 28.31 -24.91
C MET A 165 6.16 27.35 -24.32
N SER A 166 6.89 27.79 -23.30
CA SER A 166 7.77 26.92 -22.52
C SER A 166 7.46 27.01 -21.03
N MET A 167 7.34 25.87 -20.35
CA MET A 167 7.07 25.84 -18.91
C MET A 167 7.79 24.71 -18.22
N ILE A 168 7.97 24.87 -16.90
CA ILE A 168 8.29 23.78 -15.98
C ILE A 168 7.11 23.55 -15.03
N ASN A 169 6.54 22.35 -15.08
CA ASN A 169 5.36 21.95 -14.29
C ASN A 169 5.61 20.60 -13.62
N MET A 170 4.67 20.18 -12.76
CA MET A 170 4.62 18.79 -12.28
C MET A 170 4.36 17.83 -13.46
N GLN A 171 4.94 16.63 -13.48
CA GLN A 171 4.76 15.68 -14.60
C GLN A 171 3.37 15.01 -14.65
N SER A 172 2.54 15.18 -13.62
CA SER A 172 1.28 14.46 -13.47
C SER A 172 0.29 14.71 -14.61
N TRP A 173 0.32 15.89 -15.25
CA TRP A 173 -0.51 16.17 -16.44
C TRP A 173 -0.18 15.30 -17.64
N MET A 174 1.02 14.72 -17.70
CA MET A 174 1.42 13.83 -18.79
C MET A 174 0.64 12.52 -18.81
N PHE A 175 0.11 12.08 -17.65
CA PHE A 175 -0.43 10.72 -17.49
C PHE A 175 -1.83 10.68 -16.87
N LEU A 176 -2.05 11.40 -15.76
CA LEU A 176 -3.25 11.20 -14.96
C LEU A 176 -4.54 11.54 -15.73
N SER A 177 -5.59 10.75 -15.51
CA SER A 177 -6.89 10.90 -16.16
C SER A 177 -7.56 12.25 -15.90
N SER A 178 -7.26 12.90 -14.76
CA SER A 178 -7.75 14.25 -14.45
C SER A 178 -7.29 15.32 -15.44
N TYR A 179 -6.23 15.06 -16.21
CA TYR A 179 -5.70 15.97 -17.22
C TYR A 179 -5.92 15.47 -18.66
N GLU A 180 -6.65 14.37 -18.85
CA GLU A 180 -6.91 13.79 -20.19
C GLU A 180 -7.51 14.82 -21.16
N LYS A 181 -8.53 15.57 -20.70
CA LYS A 181 -9.15 16.65 -21.49
C LYS A 181 -8.18 17.76 -21.87
N LEU A 182 -7.29 18.14 -20.95
CA LEU A 182 -6.23 19.10 -21.23
C LEU A 182 -5.28 18.59 -22.31
N ARG A 183 -4.83 17.32 -22.21
CA ARG A 183 -3.91 16.74 -23.21
C ARG A 183 -4.53 16.74 -24.60
N VAL A 184 -5.78 16.28 -24.71
CA VAL A 184 -6.54 16.29 -25.98
C VAL A 184 -6.65 17.72 -26.53
N LYS A 185 -6.97 18.70 -25.67
CA LYS A 185 -7.07 20.12 -26.07
C LYS A 185 -5.75 20.68 -26.57
N LEU A 186 -4.64 20.39 -25.90
CA LEU A 186 -3.29 20.79 -26.32
C LEU A 186 -2.94 20.16 -27.68
N LEU A 187 -3.09 18.85 -27.84
CA LEU A 187 -2.78 18.13 -29.09
C LEU A 187 -3.69 18.54 -30.27
N SER A 188 -4.88 19.07 -29.99
CA SER A 188 -5.80 19.58 -31.02
C SER A 188 -5.37 20.92 -31.64
N SER A 189 -4.54 21.70 -30.95
CA SER A 189 -4.25 23.10 -31.33
C SER A 189 -2.76 23.47 -31.31
N ALA A 190 -1.92 22.65 -30.70
CA ALA A 190 -0.51 22.87 -30.52
C ALA A 190 0.31 21.60 -30.81
N THR A 191 1.61 21.78 -30.98
CA THR A 191 2.57 20.69 -31.19
C THR A 191 3.61 20.70 -30.09
N LEU A 192 3.79 19.57 -29.41
CA LEU A 192 4.86 19.40 -28.42
C LEU A 192 6.18 19.20 -29.17
N LEU A 193 7.08 20.18 -29.09
CA LEU A 193 8.34 20.18 -29.82
C LEU A 193 9.43 19.41 -29.09
N SER A 194 9.55 19.65 -27.78
CA SER A 194 10.57 19.01 -26.96
C SER A 194 10.21 18.97 -25.48
N MET A 195 10.87 18.09 -24.75
CA MET A 195 10.71 17.94 -23.30
C MET A 195 12.02 17.49 -22.63
N ALA A 196 12.30 18.04 -21.45
CA ALA A 196 13.22 17.48 -20.48
C ALA A 196 12.39 16.94 -19.30
N HIS A 197 12.22 15.62 -19.25
CA HIS A 197 11.41 14.94 -18.25
C HIS A 197 12.28 14.60 -17.05
N GLN A 198 12.23 15.45 -16.01
CA GLN A 198 13.13 15.39 -14.87
C GLN A 198 12.70 14.35 -13.83
N GLY A 199 11.41 14.13 -13.61
CA GLY A 199 10.97 13.24 -12.54
C GLY A 199 11.16 13.83 -11.15
N GLU A 200 11.20 12.96 -10.15
CA GLU A 200 11.51 13.34 -8.77
C GLU A 200 12.93 13.90 -8.63
N ARG A 201 13.19 14.60 -7.52
CA ARG A 201 14.50 15.18 -7.21
C ARG A 201 15.02 16.12 -8.31
N GLY A 202 14.12 16.84 -8.96
CA GLY A 202 14.46 17.92 -9.88
C GLY A 202 15.00 19.18 -9.19
N PHE A 203 14.80 19.29 -7.87
CA PHE A 203 15.29 20.39 -7.04
C PHE A 203 15.82 19.84 -5.71
N ASP A 204 17.12 19.98 -5.46
CA ASP A 204 17.75 19.46 -4.23
C ASP A 204 17.26 20.17 -2.95
N THR A 205 16.70 21.38 -3.10
CA THR A 205 16.17 22.21 -2.00
C THR A 205 14.80 21.75 -1.50
N ILE A 206 14.10 20.89 -2.24
CA ILE A 206 12.81 20.32 -1.84
C ILE A 206 13.05 18.85 -1.50
N GLY A 207 13.14 18.53 -0.20
CA GLY A 207 13.42 17.17 0.26
C GLY A 207 12.34 16.16 -0.17
N GLY A 208 12.77 15.02 -0.71
CA GLY A 208 11.94 13.85 -1.01
C GLY A 208 11.28 13.83 -2.40
N ALA A 209 10.44 12.83 -2.64
CA ALA A 209 9.63 12.62 -3.85
C ALA A 209 8.45 13.60 -4.00
N VAL A 210 8.47 14.73 -3.28
CA VAL A 210 7.30 15.61 -3.10
C VAL A 210 6.93 16.34 -4.40
N VAL A 211 7.90 16.57 -5.29
CA VAL A 211 7.69 17.24 -6.58
C VAL A 211 8.42 16.46 -7.67
N SER A 212 7.66 16.00 -8.68
CA SER A 212 8.19 15.38 -9.89
C SER A 212 7.96 16.32 -11.07
N THR A 213 9.01 16.82 -11.71
CA THR A 213 8.90 17.92 -12.69
C THR A 213 9.19 17.51 -14.14
N THR A 214 8.69 18.33 -15.06
CA THR A 214 9.01 18.27 -16.49
C THR A 214 9.05 19.67 -17.08
N ALA A 215 10.04 19.93 -17.95
CA ALA A 215 10.14 21.16 -18.72
C ALA A 215 9.86 20.86 -20.19
N PHE A 216 9.03 21.66 -20.85
CA PHE A 216 8.54 21.34 -22.19
C PHE A 216 8.30 22.58 -23.05
N VAL A 217 8.29 22.40 -24.36
CA VAL A 217 8.03 23.45 -25.34
C VAL A 217 6.88 23.05 -26.27
N PHE A 218 5.80 23.83 -26.27
CA PHE A 218 4.73 23.74 -27.26
C PHE A 218 4.84 24.86 -28.29
N GLN A 219 4.49 24.56 -29.53
CA GLN A 219 4.21 25.56 -30.56
C GLN A 219 2.70 25.72 -30.74
N GLY A 220 2.21 26.95 -30.79
CA GLY A 220 0.81 27.31 -31.09
C GLY A 220 0.41 27.10 -32.55
N ALA A 221 0.63 25.88 -33.04
CA ALA A 221 0.18 25.36 -34.33
C ALA A 221 0.16 23.82 -34.26
N LYS A 222 -0.88 23.18 -34.81
CA LYS A 222 -0.97 21.72 -34.89
C LYS A 222 -0.18 21.18 -36.08
N HIS A 223 0.74 20.27 -35.79
CA HIS A 223 1.54 19.49 -36.73
C HIS A 223 1.60 18.04 -36.24
N SER A 224 0.54 17.26 -36.45
CA SER A 224 0.38 15.96 -35.79
C SER A 224 1.49 14.95 -36.13
N ALA A 225 2.06 15.02 -37.33
CA ALA A 225 3.17 14.17 -37.79
C ALA A 225 4.56 14.72 -37.42
N PHE A 226 4.65 15.86 -36.72
CA PHE A 226 5.93 16.36 -36.24
C PHE A 226 6.47 15.43 -35.15
N THR A 227 7.70 14.96 -35.34
CA THR A 227 8.41 14.15 -34.35
C THR A 227 9.14 15.07 -33.38
N GLY A 228 8.66 15.15 -32.14
CA GLY A 228 9.32 15.87 -31.05
C GLY A 228 10.51 15.12 -30.49
N THR A 229 11.35 15.83 -29.72
CA THR A 229 12.53 15.25 -29.06
C THR A 229 12.39 15.33 -27.54
N TYR A 230 12.50 14.18 -26.87
CA TYR A 230 12.24 14.04 -25.44
C TYR A 230 13.49 13.49 -24.75
N VAL A 231 13.96 14.17 -23.71
CA VAL A 231 15.10 13.72 -22.90
C VAL A 231 14.58 13.20 -21.57
N ARG A 232 14.78 11.91 -21.30
CA ARG A 232 14.37 11.24 -20.06
C ARG A 232 15.49 11.34 -19.03
N LEU A 233 15.23 12.00 -17.91
CA LEU A 233 16.21 12.24 -16.84
C LEU A 233 15.75 11.70 -15.48
N VAL A 234 14.72 10.83 -15.49
CA VAL A 234 14.05 10.38 -14.27
C VAL A 234 14.97 9.57 -13.34
N ASP A 235 15.97 8.89 -13.90
CA ASP A 235 16.90 8.02 -13.16
C ASP A 235 18.00 8.80 -12.43
N GLY A 236 18.19 10.09 -12.76
CA GLY A 236 19.15 10.94 -12.04
C GLY A 236 18.73 11.15 -10.59
N SER A 237 19.68 11.00 -9.66
CA SER A 237 19.42 11.00 -8.22
C SER A 237 19.53 12.38 -7.56
N SER A 238 20.01 13.40 -8.29
CA SER A 238 20.20 14.79 -7.85
C SER A 238 20.08 15.79 -9.00
N GLU A 239 19.94 17.09 -8.67
CA GLU A 239 19.97 18.18 -9.66
C GLU A 239 21.26 18.16 -10.50
N ALA A 240 22.41 17.99 -9.84
CA ALA A 240 23.72 17.97 -10.50
C ALA A 240 23.84 16.81 -11.50
N GLU A 241 23.38 15.62 -11.12
CA GLU A 241 23.39 14.44 -11.98
C GLU A 241 22.43 14.61 -13.16
N LYS A 242 21.20 15.07 -12.94
CA LYS A 242 20.24 15.33 -14.03
C LYS A 242 20.78 16.37 -15.02
N ALA A 243 21.46 17.42 -14.54
CA ALA A 243 22.10 18.40 -15.39
C ALA A 243 23.27 17.82 -16.21
N MET A 244 24.03 16.87 -15.64
CA MET A 244 25.06 16.13 -16.35
C MET A 244 24.46 15.24 -17.45
N LEU A 245 23.49 14.38 -17.09
CA LEU A 245 22.77 13.49 -18.01
C LEU A 245 22.12 14.27 -19.17
N PHE A 246 21.53 15.44 -18.89
CA PHE A 246 20.97 16.29 -19.94
C PHE A 246 22.04 16.79 -20.92
N ARG A 247 23.20 17.22 -20.43
CA ARG A 247 24.33 17.66 -21.29
C ARG A 247 24.89 16.52 -22.13
N GLU A 248 24.96 15.32 -21.57
CA GLU A 248 25.39 14.10 -22.27
C GLU A 248 24.39 13.67 -23.35
N ALA A 249 23.09 13.78 -23.06
CA ALA A 249 22.03 13.50 -24.03
C ALA A 249 22.09 14.46 -25.22
N ILE A 250 22.19 15.78 -24.98
CA ILE A 250 22.23 16.77 -26.07
C ILE A 250 23.55 16.79 -26.85
N SER A 251 24.64 16.30 -26.26
CA SER A 251 25.94 16.17 -26.95
C SER A 251 26.05 14.89 -27.80
N GLY A 252 25.12 13.95 -27.61
CA GLY A 252 25.11 12.64 -28.26
C GLY A 252 25.94 11.58 -27.54
N ALA A 253 26.44 11.85 -26.33
CA ALA A 253 27.17 10.87 -25.52
C ALA A 253 26.24 9.80 -24.89
N ARG A 254 24.96 10.13 -24.68
CA ARG A 254 23.94 9.23 -24.11
C ARG A 254 22.67 9.25 -24.96
N THR A 255 22.68 8.50 -26.06
CA THR A 255 21.54 8.41 -26.99
C THR A 255 20.37 7.62 -26.42
N ASP A 256 20.61 6.73 -25.45
CA ASP A 256 19.60 5.96 -24.71
C ASP A 256 18.64 6.83 -23.88
N LEU A 257 19.03 8.08 -23.57
CA LEU A 257 18.19 9.05 -22.85
C LEU A 257 17.31 9.89 -23.79
N VAL A 258 17.52 9.80 -25.11
CA VAL A 258 16.87 10.64 -26.11
C VAL A 258 15.84 9.83 -26.89
N PHE A 259 14.59 10.28 -26.82
CA PHE A 259 13.45 9.63 -27.43
C PHE A 259 12.79 10.56 -28.45
N SER A 260 12.05 9.95 -29.37
CA SER A 260 11.35 10.63 -30.45
C SER A 260 9.95 10.08 -30.55
N ALA A 261 8.95 10.96 -30.60
CA ALA A 261 7.54 10.61 -30.72
C ALA A 261 6.76 11.78 -31.33
N SER A 262 5.66 11.46 -31.99
CA SER A 262 4.78 12.41 -32.65
C SER A 262 3.47 12.60 -31.90
N GLY A 263 2.74 13.68 -32.23
CA GLY A 263 1.41 13.91 -31.70
C GLY A 263 0.44 12.76 -32.01
N ASN A 264 0.54 12.18 -33.20
CA ASN A 264 -0.26 11.02 -33.61
C ASN A 264 -0.04 9.80 -32.70
N GLU A 265 1.21 9.51 -32.33
CA GLU A 265 1.52 8.37 -31.45
C GLU A 265 0.92 8.55 -30.06
N PHE A 266 0.91 9.76 -29.51
CA PHE A 266 0.20 10.03 -28.26
C PHE A 266 -1.32 9.90 -28.42
N GLU A 267 -1.89 10.39 -29.51
CA GLU A 267 -3.34 10.27 -29.79
C GLU A 267 -3.79 8.81 -29.92
N SER A 268 -2.93 7.90 -30.39
CA SER A 268 -3.20 6.45 -30.51
C SER A 268 -3.28 5.70 -29.18
N VAL A 269 -2.72 6.24 -28.09
CA VAL A 269 -2.75 5.60 -26.77
C VAL A 269 -3.97 6.09 -25.98
N PRO A 270 -4.78 5.20 -25.35
CA PRO A 270 -5.98 5.59 -24.62
C PRO A 270 -5.73 6.63 -23.52
N GLY A 271 -6.43 7.76 -23.62
CA GLY A 271 -6.27 8.92 -22.73
C GLY A 271 -5.08 9.83 -23.08
N SER A 272 -4.45 9.57 -24.22
CA SER A 272 -3.35 10.33 -24.82
C SER A 272 -2.22 10.69 -23.85
N PRO A 273 -1.66 9.74 -23.08
CA PRO A 273 -0.51 10.02 -22.24
C PRO A 273 0.72 10.39 -23.08
N PHE A 274 1.57 11.28 -22.57
CA PHE A 274 2.85 11.63 -23.22
C PHE A 274 3.93 10.57 -22.93
N ALA A 275 3.64 9.31 -23.22
CA ALA A 275 4.52 8.16 -23.05
C ALA A 275 5.48 8.02 -24.24
N TYR A 276 6.35 9.01 -24.43
CA TYR A 276 7.25 9.14 -25.59
C TYR A 276 8.30 8.02 -25.74
N TRP A 277 8.41 7.14 -24.75
CA TRP A 277 9.36 6.02 -24.75
C TRP A 277 8.77 4.74 -25.32
N LEU A 278 7.48 4.71 -25.67
CA LEU A 278 6.89 3.55 -26.32
C LEU A 278 7.41 3.40 -27.75
N THR A 279 7.73 2.17 -28.14
CA THR A 279 8.09 1.86 -29.52
C THR A 279 6.86 1.89 -30.43
N PRO A 280 7.03 2.05 -31.75
CA PRO A 280 5.91 1.98 -32.70
C PRO A 280 5.11 0.67 -32.59
N THR A 281 5.80 -0.45 -32.33
CA THR A 281 5.16 -1.75 -32.11
C THR A 281 4.26 -1.73 -30.87
N MET A 282 4.74 -1.21 -29.75
CA MET A 282 3.93 -1.04 -28.53
C MET A 282 2.73 -0.12 -28.78
N VAL A 283 2.90 1.00 -29.48
CA VAL A 283 1.81 1.92 -29.82
C VAL A 283 0.75 1.22 -30.68
N SER A 284 1.15 0.47 -31.70
CA SER A 284 0.23 -0.25 -32.59
C SER A 284 -0.64 -1.29 -31.86
N ASN A 285 -0.15 -1.84 -30.74
CA ASN A 285 -0.93 -2.79 -29.94
C ASN A 285 -2.19 -2.15 -29.33
N PHE A 286 -2.24 -0.83 -29.13
CA PHE A 286 -3.43 -0.12 -28.66
C PHE A 286 -4.57 -0.04 -29.69
N GLU A 287 -4.34 -0.45 -30.94
CA GLU A 287 -5.41 -0.61 -31.94
C GLU A 287 -6.27 -1.86 -31.65
N ARG A 288 -5.79 -2.78 -30.81
CA ARG A 288 -6.55 -3.96 -30.37
C ARG A 288 -7.69 -3.56 -29.42
N PRO A 289 -8.76 -4.36 -29.32
CA PRO A 289 -9.84 -4.12 -28.38
C PRO A 289 -9.32 -4.01 -26.93
N PRO A 290 -9.85 -3.09 -26.10
CA PRO A 290 -9.47 -3.00 -24.71
C PRO A 290 -10.00 -4.20 -23.90
N LEU A 291 -9.29 -4.55 -22.83
CA LEU A 291 -9.70 -5.59 -21.88
C LEU A 291 -11.10 -5.34 -21.28
N ALA A 292 -11.53 -4.07 -21.20
CA ALA A 292 -12.88 -3.66 -20.80
C ALA A 292 -14.02 -4.34 -21.58
N ASP A 293 -13.78 -4.76 -22.83
CA ASP A 293 -14.80 -5.36 -23.69
C ASP A 293 -15.12 -6.82 -23.29
N GLU A 294 -14.19 -7.50 -22.61
CA GLU A 294 -14.30 -8.92 -22.25
C GLU A 294 -14.16 -9.19 -20.73
N ALA A 295 -14.02 -8.14 -19.92
CA ALA A 295 -13.91 -8.27 -18.47
C ALA A 295 -14.56 -7.10 -17.71
N THR A 296 -15.18 -7.41 -16.58
CA THR A 296 -15.81 -6.42 -15.71
C THR A 296 -14.93 -6.11 -14.51
N PHE A 297 -14.63 -4.83 -14.30
CA PHE A 297 -13.80 -4.35 -13.20
C PHE A 297 -14.67 -3.70 -12.12
N ARG A 298 -14.49 -4.09 -10.85
CA ARG A 298 -15.28 -3.57 -9.72
C ARG A 298 -14.43 -3.27 -8.51
N ALA A 299 -14.75 -2.14 -7.86
CA ALA A 299 -14.35 -1.85 -6.50
C ALA A 299 -15.39 -2.41 -5.53
N GLY A 300 -14.95 -2.94 -4.40
CA GLY A 300 -15.83 -3.65 -3.48
C GLY A 300 -16.48 -2.79 -2.40
N LEU A 301 -16.76 -3.44 -1.29
CA LEU A 301 -17.42 -2.88 -0.12
C LEU A 301 -16.50 -1.91 0.62
N GLN A 302 -16.94 -0.67 0.80
CA GLN A 302 -16.37 0.22 1.81
C GLN A 302 -17.07 -0.03 3.15
N THR A 303 -16.38 -0.62 4.13
CA THR A 303 -17.00 -0.95 5.43
C THR A 303 -17.46 0.29 6.19
N GLY A 304 -16.64 1.35 6.19
CA GLY A 304 -16.85 2.57 6.96
C GLY A 304 -16.55 2.44 8.45
N ASP A 305 -16.18 1.25 8.92
CA ASP A 305 -15.84 0.92 10.31
C ASP A 305 -15.07 -0.41 10.34
N ASN A 306 -13.75 -0.35 10.14
CA ASN A 306 -12.95 -1.57 10.03
C ASN A 306 -12.85 -2.32 11.36
N ASP A 307 -12.82 -1.62 12.49
CA ASP A 307 -12.69 -2.24 13.81
C ASP A 307 -13.94 -3.00 14.24
N ARG A 308 -15.11 -2.65 13.68
CA ARG A 308 -16.35 -3.41 13.88
C ARG A 308 -16.52 -4.59 12.92
N PHE A 309 -16.16 -4.42 11.65
CA PHE A 309 -16.53 -5.38 10.60
C PHE A 309 -15.39 -6.27 10.09
N LEU A 310 -14.13 -5.97 10.40
CA LEU A 310 -12.98 -6.76 9.92
C LEU A 310 -12.18 -7.37 11.07
N ARG A 311 -11.80 -8.63 10.89
CA ARG A 311 -10.87 -9.37 11.75
C ARG A 311 -9.81 -10.04 10.89
N PHE A 312 -8.66 -10.40 11.46
CA PHE A 312 -7.90 -11.51 10.87
C PHE A 312 -8.66 -12.81 11.14
N TRP A 313 -8.58 -13.75 10.21
CA TRP A 313 -9.36 -15.00 10.29
C TRP A 313 -9.08 -15.78 11.58
N HIS A 314 -7.85 -15.72 12.09
CA HIS A 314 -7.42 -16.44 13.29
C HIS A 314 -7.91 -15.80 14.60
N GLU A 315 -8.59 -14.64 14.54
CA GLU A 315 -9.16 -14.00 15.73
C GLU A 315 -10.54 -14.56 16.10
N VAL A 316 -11.27 -15.14 15.13
CA VAL A 316 -12.68 -15.52 15.27
C VAL A 316 -12.83 -17.04 15.35
N SER A 317 -13.96 -17.51 15.89
CA SER A 317 -14.25 -18.95 15.94
C SER A 317 -14.29 -19.56 14.53
N ASN A 318 -13.63 -20.71 14.36
CA ASN A 318 -13.63 -21.44 13.09
C ASN A 318 -15.04 -21.87 12.65
N GLU A 319 -15.93 -22.19 13.58
CA GLU A 319 -17.33 -22.50 13.30
C GLU A 319 -18.12 -21.31 12.75
N ALA A 320 -17.77 -20.09 13.16
CA ALA A 320 -18.41 -18.86 12.71
C ALA A 320 -17.85 -18.35 11.38
N PHE A 321 -16.63 -18.77 11.02
CA PHE A 321 -15.93 -18.43 9.78
C PHE A 321 -16.24 -19.43 8.66
N LYS A 322 -16.88 -18.97 7.58
CA LYS A 322 -17.31 -19.83 6.46
C LYS A 322 -16.61 -19.43 5.17
N THR A 323 -15.87 -20.37 4.59
CA THR A 323 -15.14 -20.22 3.33
C THR A 323 -15.89 -20.89 2.17
N GLY A 324 -15.40 -20.73 0.93
CA GLY A 324 -15.86 -21.50 -0.23
C GLY A 324 -17.31 -21.27 -0.69
N CYS A 325 -18.00 -20.26 -0.14
CA CYS A 325 -19.34 -19.87 -0.59
C CYS A 325 -19.29 -19.41 -2.06
N LYS A 326 -20.31 -19.73 -2.87
CA LYS A 326 -20.34 -19.37 -4.29
C LYS A 326 -21.36 -18.29 -4.63
N SER A 327 -22.22 -17.94 -3.67
CA SER A 327 -23.19 -16.85 -3.79
C SER A 327 -23.58 -16.31 -2.42
N ARG A 328 -24.30 -15.18 -2.42
CA ARG A 328 -24.88 -14.58 -1.20
C ARG A 328 -25.91 -15.49 -0.56
N GLU A 329 -26.70 -16.21 -1.36
CA GLU A 329 -27.69 -17.18 -0.90
C GLU A 329 -26.99 -18.37 -0.23
N SER A 330 -25.92 -18.90 -0.83
CA SER A 330 -25.15 -19.98 -0.21
C SER A 330 -24.54 -19.50 1.11
N ALA A 331 -23.96 -18.30 1.13
CA ALA A 331 -23.37 -17.71 2.33
C ALA A 331 -24.41 -17.57 3.44
N LYS A 332 -25.59 -17.02 3.14
CA LYS A 332 -26.70 -16.89 4.10
C LYS A 332 -27.19 -18.24 4.63
N SER A 333 -27.23 -19.27 3.78
CA SER A 333 -27.67 -20.61 4.18
C SER A 333 -26.72 -21.33 5.14
N THR A 334 -25.43 -20.95 5.17
CA THR A 334 -24.46 -21.54 6.09
C THR A 334 -24.68 -21.14 7.56
N GLY A 335 -25.45 -20.08 7.82
CA GLY A 335 -25.56 -19.48 9.15
C GLY A 335 -24.26 -18.85 9.66
N GLY A 336 -23.24 -18.72 8.80
CA GLY A 336 -21.95 -18.13 9.15
C GLY A 336 -22.04 -16.64 9.50
N ARG A 337 -21.14 -16.19 10.36
CA ARG A 337 -21.02 -14.79 10.77
C ARG A 337 -19.89 -14.07 10.03
N TRP A 338 -18.79 -14.77 9.81
CA TRP A 338 -17.57 -14.26 9.22
C TRP A 338 -17.28 -14.95 7.88
N PHE A 339 -16.83 -14.18 6.90
CA PHE A 339 -16.54 -14.67 5.55
C PHE A 339 -15.22 -14.07 5.02
N PRO A 340 -14.51 -14.75 4.10
CA PRO A 340 -13.28 -14.22 3.51
C PRO A 340 -13.45 -12.84 2.87
N HIS A 341 -12.46 -11.97 3.06
CA HIS A 341 -12.47 -10.60 2.54
C HIS A 341 -11.14 -10.19 1.90
N ASN A 342 -11.17 -9.87 0.60
CA ASN A 342 -10.00 -9.40 -0.14
C ASN A 342 -9.77 -7.89 0.10
N LYS A 343 -8.64 -7.56 0.74
CA LYS A 343 -8.22 -6.17 1.03
C LYS A 343 -7.08 -5.67 0.12
N GLY A 344 -6.82 -6.35 -0.99
CA GLY A 344 -5.64 -6.14 -1.84
C GLY A 344 -4.42 -6.83 -1.25
N GLY A 345 -3.90 -6.34 -0.12
CA GLY A 345 -2.71 -6.90 0.53
C GLY A 345 -1.39 -6.46 -0.11
N GLY A 346 -0.29 -7.12 0.28
CA GLY A 346 1.06 -6.81 -0.22
C GLY A 346 1.32 -7.33 -1.64
N TYR A 347 2.48 -6.99 -2.20
CA TYR A 347 2.92 -7.50 -3.50
C TYR A 347 3.15 -9.02 -3.44
N ARG A 348 2.31 -9.76 -4.16
CA ARG A 348 2.39 -11.22 -4.34
C ARG A 348 1.60 -11.60 -5.58
N LYS A 349 2.20 -12.41 -6.46
CA LYS A 349 1.54 -12.94 -7.66
C LYS A 349 0.81 -14.26 -7.37
N TRP A 350 -0.12 -14.56 -8.26
CA TRP A 350 -0.86 -15.81 -8.44
C TRP A 350 -1.88 -16.20 -7.36
N TYR A 351 -1.52 -16.24 -6.07
CA TYR A 351 -2.44 -16.60 -4.97
C TYR A 351 -2.00 -15.99 -3.62
N GLY A 352 -2.91 -15.82 -2.68
CA GLY A 352 -2.60 -15.48 -1.28
C GLY A 352 -3.14 -14.11 -0.84
N ASN A 353 -2.52 -13.52 0.20
CA ASN A 353 -3.05 -12.38 0.95
C ASN A 353 -4.44 -12.66 1.57
N ASN A 354 -4.69 -13.93 1.84
CA ASN A 354 -5.92 -14.48 2.39
C ASN A 354 -5.89 -14.36 3.91
N GLU A 355 -6.13 -13.15 4.42
CA GLU A 355 -5.88 -12.84 5.83
C GLU A 355 -7.12 -12.35 6.58
N TYR A 356 -8.04 -11.68 5.88
CA TYR A 356 -9.15 -10.97 6.52
C TYR A 356 -10.45 -11.75 6.45
N ALA A 357 -11.19 -11.68 7.55
CA ALA A 357 -12.57 -12.07 7.66
C ALA A 357 -13.44 -10.82 7.83
N ILE A 358 -14.58 -10.77 7.12
CA ILE A 358 -15.59 -9.72 7.26
C ILE A 358 -16.85 -10.26 7.91
N LYS A 359 -17.41 -9.49 8.86
CA LYS A 359 -18.70 -9.81 9.47
C LYS A 359 -19.82 -9.54 8.46
N TRP A 360 -20.34 -10.62 7.87
CA TRP A 360 -21.39 -10.58 6.83
C TRP A 360 -22.58 -11.49 7.17
N GLU A 361 -22.83 -11.69 8.46
CA GLU A 361 -23.98 -12.44 9.00
C GLU A 361 -25.32 -11.94 8.42
N ASP A 362 -26.23 -12.89 8.13
CA ASP A 362 -27.55 -12.63 7.56
C ASP A 362 -27.48 -11.69 6.33
N ASP A 363 -26.55 -11.98 5.43
CA ASP A 363 -26.29 -11.17 4.23
C ASP A 363 -25.96 -9.69 4.56
N GLY A 364 -25.12 -9.48 5.56
CA GLY A 364 -24.63 -8.15 5.94
C GLY A 364 -25.71 -7.26 6.57
N ARG A 365 -26.70 -7.82 7.25
CA ARG A 365 -27.79 -7.06 7.90
C ARG A 365 -27.28 -5.94 8.80
N GLU A 366 -26.25 -6.23 9.60
CA GLU A 366 -25.68 -5.28 10.56
C GLU A 366 -25.05 -4.07 9.85
N ILE A 367 -24.17 -4.30 8.88
CA ILE A 367 -23.48 -3.23 8.17
C ILE A 367 -24.43 -2.39 7.30
N LYS A 368 -25.46 -3.02 6.70
CA LYS A 368 -26.51 -2.33 5.97
C LYS A 368 -27.32 -1.41 6.88
N THR A 369 -27.72 -1.90 8.06
CA THR A 369 -28.45 -1.11 9.07
C THR A 369 -27.61 0.07 9.56
N LYS A 370 -26.33 -0.16 9.89
CA LYS A 370 -25.42 0.91 10.32
C LYS A 370 -25.30 2.00 9.25
N LYS A 371 -25.04 1.62 7.99
CA LYS A 371 -24.93 2.58 6.89
C LYS A 371 -26.21 3.37 6.66
N ALA A 372 -27.39 2.75 6.81
CA ALA A 372 -28.67 3.46 6.74
C ALA A 372 -28.80 4.51 7.87
N SER A 373 -28.41 4.15 9.09
CA SER A 373 -28.39 5.08 10.24
C SER A 373 -27.37 6.22 10.06
N ASP A 374 -26.16 5.91 9.57
CA ASP A 374 -25.13 6.91 9.32
C ASP A 374 -25.54 7.88 8.21
N LEU A 375 -26.29 7.41 7.20
CA LEU A 375 -26.87 8.27 6.16
C LEU A 375 -27.96 9.18 6.75
N ALA A 376 -28.88 8.63 7.55
CA ALA A 376 -29.96 9.39 8.18
C ALA A 376 -29.43 10.48 9.12
N SER A 377 -28.29 10.25 9.76
CA SER A 377 -27.61 11.21 10.63
C SER A 377 -26.65 12.17 9.90
N GLY A 378 -26.48 12.02 8.58
CA GLY A 378 -25.59 12.87 7.78
C GLY A 378 -24.09 12.60 7.96
N LYS A 379 -23.70 11.51 8.65
CA LYS A 379 -22.29 11.10 8.83
C LYS A 379 -21.65 10.63 7.51
N ILE A 380 -22.46 10.07 6.62
CA ILE A 380 -22.03 9.63 5.29
C ILE A 380 -22.96 10.17 4.21
N THR A 381 -22.48 10.18 2.97
CA THR A 381 -23.27 10.56 1.80
C THR A 381 -23.95 9.35 1.18
N ALA A 382 -24.92 9.59 0.27
CA ALA A 382 -25.58 8.53 -0.49
C ALA A 382 -24.61 7.65 -1.30
N ASN A 383 -23.43 8.16 -1.66
CA ASN A 383 -22.41 7.40 -2.37
C ASN A 383 -21.74 6.34 -1.49
N ASN A 384 -21.70 6.54 -0.17
CA ASN A 384 -21.02 5.63 0.77
C ASN A 384 -22.01 4.79 1.60
N SER A 385 -23.32 5.01 1.43
CA SER A 385 -24.38 4.37 2.22
C SER A 385 -24.77 2.99 1.72
N LYS A 386 -24.40 2.61 0.49
CA LYS A 386 -24.70 1.29 -0.07
C LYS A 386 -23.52 0.34 0.07
N CYS A 387 -23.83 -0.94 0.19
CA CYS A 387 -22.87 -2.01 -0.10
C CYS A 387 -22.93 -2.23 -1.62
N TRP A 388 -21.97 -1.64 -2.36
CA TRP A 388 -21.96 -1.67 -3.82
C TRP A 388 -21.49 -3.03 -4.35
N ASN A 389 -21.91 -3.35 -5.58
CA ASN A 389 -21.43 -4.51 -6.36
C ASN A 389 -21.66 -5.87 -5.66
N GLN A 390 -22.75 -5.98 -4.89
CA GLN A 390 -23.12 -7.19 -4.15
C GLN A 390 -23.35 -8.41 -5.06
N GLU A 391 -23.74 -8.18 -6.31
CA GLU A 391 -23.90 -9.21 -7.34
C GLU A 391 -22.60 -9.95 -7.68
N PHE A 392 -21.44 -9.39 -7.30
CA PHE A 392 -20.13 -10.00 -7.50
C PHE A 392 -19.57 -10.67 -6.23
N TYR A 393 -20.25 -10.58 -5.09
CA TYR A 393 -19.75 -11.18 -3.85
C TYR A 393 -19.78 -12.70 -3.96
N PHE A 394 -18.72 -13.34 -3.46
CA PHE A 394 -18.51 -14.80 -3.47
C PHE A 394 -18.25 -15.41 -4.85
N ILE A 395 -18.36 -14.64 -5.93
CA ILE A 395 -18.09 -15.10 -7.29
C ILE A 395 -16.58 -15.15 -7.53
N ASP A 396 -16.14 -16.15 -8.29
CA ASP A 396 -14.74 -16.31 -8.67
C ASP A 396 -14.28 -15.17 -9.60
N GLY A 397 -13.04 -14.72 -9.39
CA GLY A 397 -12.47 -13.58 -10.09
C GLY A 397 -11.02 -13.34 -9.70
N LEU A 398 -10.42 -12.30 -10.27
CA LEU A 398 -9.03 -11.94 -10.04
C LEU A 398 -8.95 -10.67 -9.19
N THR A 399 -8.10 -10.65 -8.18
CA THR A 399 -7.94 -9.50 -7.27
C THR A 399 -6.53 -8.91 -7.29
N TRP A 400 -6.44 -7.59 -7.16
CA TRP A 400 -5.17 -6.87 -7.00
C TRP A 400 -5.33 -5.73 -6.00
N SER A 401 -4.19 -5.16 -5.59
CA SER A 401 -4.13 -3.94 -4.78
C SER A 401 -4.19 -2.72 -5.69
N SER A 402 -5.25 -1.92 -5.60
CA SER A 402 -5.41 -0.73 -6.46
C SER A 402 -4.40 0.37 -6.12
N LEU A 403 -3.80 0.33 -4.93
CA LEU A 403 -2.72 1.21 -4.51
C LEU A 403 -1.54 0.33 -4.11
N SER A 404 -0.40 0.52 -4.77
CA SER A 404 0.82 -0.24 -4.50
C SER A 404 2.04 0.63 -4.75
N SER A 405 2.99 0.65 -3.81
CA SER A 405 4.33 1.20 -4.02
C SER A 405 5.24 0.26 -4.82
N ASN A 406 4.82 -0.99 -4.96
CA ASN A 406 5.50 -2.03 -5.73
C ASN A 406 4.78 -2.20 -7.07
N GLU A 407 5.27 -3.11 -7.90
CA GLU A 407 4.64 -3.43 -9.18
C GLU A 407 3.20 -3.95 -9.05
N PHE A 408 2.49 -3.88 -10.18
CA PHE A 408 1.16 -4.47 -10.28
C PHE A 408 1.25 -6.00 -10.12
N SER A 409 0.38 -6.57 -9.28
CA SER A 409 0.30 -8.04 -9.11
C SER A 409 -1.13 -8.49 -8.89
N LEU A 410 -1.49 -9.57 -9.58
CA LEU A 410 -2.84 -10.13 -9.64
C LEU A 410 -2.86 -11.55 -9.05
N ARG A 411 -3.94 -11.86 -8.32
CA ARG A 411 -4.13 -13.15 -7.65
C ARG A 411 -5.49 -13.76 -8.01
N ALA A 412 -5.53 -15.08 -8.13
CA ALA A 412 -6.74 -15.88 -8.31
C ALA A 412 -7.00 -16.71 -7.04
N ASN A 413 -7.72 -16.11 -6.09
CA ASN A 413 -8.00 -16.71 -4.79
C ASN A 413 -9.16 -17.72 -4.80
N GLY A 414 -9.89 -17.81 -5.92
CA GLY A 414 -11.08 -18.64 -6.04
C GLY A 414 -12.35 -17.94 -5.54
N PRO A 415 -13.50 -18.64 -5.58
CA PRO A 415 -14.76 -18.14 -5.03
C PRO A 415 -14.73 -18.06 -3.48
N GLY A 416 -15.72 -17.42 -2.87
CA GLY A 416 -15.85 -17.36 -1.41
C GLY A 416 -15.54 -16.02 -0.78
N PHE A 417 -15.16 -15.01 -1.55
CA PHE A 417 -14.70 -13.73 -1.04
C PHE A 417 -15.70 -12.60 -1.24
N LEU A 418 -15.82 -11.75 -0.23
CA LEU A 418 -16.14 -10.34 -0.45
C LEU A 418 -14.84 -9.58 -0.77
N PHE A 419 -14.94 -8.36 -1.27
CA PHE A 419 -13.76 -7.57 -1.63
C PHE A 419 -13.92 -6.11 -1.24
N ASP A 420 -12.81 -5.43 -0.99
CA ASP A 420 -12.75 -4.03 -0.57
C ASP A 420 -12.61 -3.07 -1.77
N THR A 421 -12.71 -1.78 -1.51
CA THR A 421 -12.37 -0.73 -2.47
C THR A 421 -10.92 -0.75 -2.95
N LYS A 422 -9.97 -1.19 -2.11
CA LYS A 422 -8.55 -1.32 -2.45
C LYS A 422 -8.14 -2.72 -2.91
N GLY A 423 -8.92 -3.74 -2.58
CA GLY A 423 -8.86 -5.07 -3.19
C GLY A 423 -9.79 -5.16 -4.38
N GLN A 424 -9.52 -4.41 -5.45
CA GLN A 424 -10.40 -4.41 -6.61
C GLN A 424 -10.37 -5.78 -7.31
N MET A 425 -11.44 -6.07 -8.04
CA MET A 425 -11.62 -7.34 -8.72
C MET A 425 -11.96 -7.19 -10.19
N LEU A 426 -11.52 -8.19 -10.96
CA LEU A 426 -11.79 -8.40 -12.37
C LEU A 426 -12.58 -9.71 -12.49
N PHE A 427 -13.70 -9.64 -13.21
CA PHE A 427 -14.57 -10.77 -13.50
C PHE A 427 -14.61 -11.01 -15.02
N PRO A 428 -14.15 -12.16 -15.52
CA PRO A 428 -14.27 -12.54 -16.92
C PRO A 428 -15.73 -12.55 -17.39
N THR A 429 -16.01 -12.10 -18.61
CA THR A 429 -17.36 -12.28 -19.21
C THR A 429 -17.57 -13.70 -19.73
N ARG A 430 -16.50 -14.38 -20.15
CA ARG A 430 -16.51 -15.76 -20.67
C ARG A 430 -15.84 -16.72 -19.69
N GLU A 431 -16.46 -17.87 -19.49
CA GLU A 431 -15.86 -18.98 -18.76
C GLU A 431 -14.55 -19.42 -19.42
N GLY A 432 -13.55 -19.80 -18.62
CA GLY A 432 -12.24 -20.25 -19.10
C GLY A 432 -11.19 -19.14 -19.28
N ASN A 433 -11.57 -17.86 -19.31
CA ASN A 433 -10.62 -16.75 -19.47
C ASN A 433 -9.92 -16.30 -18.18
N LEU A 434 -10.27 -16.88 -17.02
CA LEU A 434 -9.69 -16.52 -15.72
C LEU A 434 -8.15 -16.64 -15.72
N TYR A 435 -7.61 -17.80 -16.10
CA TYR A 435 -6.16 -18.02 -16.10
C TYR A 435 -5.42 -17.29 -17.23
N PRO A 436 -5.94 -17.19 -18.47
CA PRO A 436 -5.34 -16.32 -19.47
C PRO A 436 -5.24 -14.84 -19.03
N TYR A 437 -6.24 -14.28 -18.36
CA TYR A 437 -6.14 -12.92 -17.80
C TYR A 437 -5.14 -12.84 -16.65
N LEU A 438 -5.09 -13.87 -15.79
CA LEU A 438 -4.10 -13.95 -14.72
C LEU A 438 -2.67 -13.94 -15.28
N GLY A 439 -2.42 -14.71 -16.34
CA GLY A 439 -1.14 -14.75 -17.05
C GLY A 439 -0.79 -13.42 -17.70
N LEU A 440 -1.72 -12.83 -18.46
CA LEU A 440 -1.51 -11.56 -19.15
C LEU A 440 -1.14 -10.45 -18.16
N LEU A 441 -1.95 -10.29 -17.12
CA LEU A 441 -1.84 -9.15 -16.20
C LEU A 441 -0.68 -9.26 -15.20
N ASN A 442 -0.07 -10.44 -15.05
CA ASN A 442 1.18 -10.63 -14.31
C ASN A 442 2.43 -10.71 -15.22
N SER A 443 2.28 -10.52 -16.54
CA SER A 443 3.39 -10.56 -17.50
C SER A 443 4.15 -9.24 -17.56
N SER A 444 5.42 -9.29 -18.00
CA SER A 444 6.25 -8.11 -18.27
C SER A 444 5.62 -7.15 -19.30
N VAL A 445 4.82 -7.67 -20.24
CA VAL A 445 4.05 -6.87 -21.20
C VAL A 445 3.02 -6.00 -20.50
N ALA A 446 2.25 -6.56 -19.56
CA ALA A 446 1.27 -5.78 -18.82
C ALA A 446 1.94 -4.73 -17.93
N SER A 447 3.06 -5.05 -17.29
CA SER A 447 3.85 -4.09 -16.53
C SER A 447 4.31 -2.92 -17.40
N ALA A 448 4.84 -3.19 -18.59
CA ALA A 448 5.28 -2.15 -19.54
C ALA A 448 4.12 -1.25 -20.02
N ILE A 449 2.96 -1.84 -20.32
CA ILE A 449 1.76 -1.08 -20.73
C ILE A 449 1.23 -0.23 -19.58
N LEU A 450 1.12 -0.80 -18.37
CA LEU A 450 0.62 -0.09 -17.20
C LEU A 450 1.55 1.07 -16.81
N ALA A 451 2.87 0.89 -16.93
CA ALA A 451 3.84 1.97 -16.73
C ALA A 451 3.64 3.14 -17.72
N ALA A 452 3.11 2.87 -18.92
CA ALA A 452 2.78 3.91 -19.89
C ALA A 452 1.44 4.60 -19.61
N LEU A 453 0.41 3.84 -19.21
CA LEU A 453 -0.94 4.35 -18.96
C LEU A 453 -1.06 5.08 -17.61
N SER A 454 -0.35 4.60 -16.60
CA SER A 454 -0.34 5.17 -15.25
C SER A 454 1.02 4.88 -14.58
N PRO A 455 2.06 5.71 -14.81
CA PRO A 455 3.34 5.60 -14.12
C PRO A 455 3.27 5.98 -12.63
N THR A 456 2.07 6.04 -12.05
CA THR A 456 1.84 6.36 -10.64
C THR A 456 1.38 5.13 -9.89
N LEU A 457 1.39 5.18 -8.56
CA LEU A 457 1.05 4.07 -7.67
C LEU A 457 -0.44 3.65 -7.67
N ASP A 458 -1.28 4.27 -8.53
CA ASP A 458 -2.73 3.99 -8.62
C ASP A 458 -3.06 3.11 -9.83
N PHE A 459 -3.30 1.83 -9.54
CA PHE A 459 -3.77 0.81 -10.48
C PHE A 459 -5.28 0.62 -10.34
N ASN A 460 -6.06 1.70 -10.43
CA ASN A 460 -7.51 1.54 -10.41
C ASN A 460 -8.02 0.73 -11.62
N GLY A 461 -9.16 0.07 -11.49
CA GLY A 461 -9.71 -0.80 -12.53
C GLY A 461 -9.97 -0.10 -13.86
N GLY A 462 -10.18 1.22 -13.85
CA GLY A 462 -10.34 2.02 -15.07
C GLY A 462 -9.04 2.20 -15.87
N VAL A 463 -7.87 2.07 -15.23
CA VAL A 463 -6.56 2.02 -15.91
C VAL A 463 -6.33 0.63 -16.48
N VAL A 464 -6.48 -0.41 -15.66
CA VAL A 464 -6.26 -1.81 -16.07
C VAL A 464 -7.19 -2.21 -17.21
N ALA A 465 -8.43 -1.72 -17.21
CA ALA A 465 -9.42 -1.98 -18.25
C ALA A 465 -9.01 -1.47 -19.66
N ARG A 466 -8.07 -0.53 -19.76
CA ARG A 466 -7.60 0.03 -21.05
C ARG A 466 -6.50 -0.81 -21.71
N LEU A 467 -6.03 -1.86 -21.04
CA LEU A 467 -4.96 -2.70 -21.57
C LEU A 467 -5.42 -3.37 -22.87
N PRO A 468 -4.69 -3.25 -23.99
CA PRO A 468 -5.08 -3.85 -25.26
C PRO A 468 -5.05 -5.37 -25.17
N LEU A 469 -6.10 -6.03 -25.65
CA LEU A 469 -6.29 -7.46 -25.51
C LEU A 469 -5.70 -8.22 -26.72
N CYS A 470 -4.81 -9.18 -26.45
CA CYS A 470 -4.38 -10.16 -27.45
C CYS A 470 -5.34 -11.35 -27.53
N ASP A 471 -5.16 -12.23 -28.52
CA ASP A 471 -5.84 -13.53 -28.52
C ASP A 471 -5.37 -14.35 -27.30
N LEU A 472 -6.31 -14.80 -26.49
CA LEU A 472 -6.05 -15.54 -25.25
C LEU A 472 -6.12 -17.06 -25.39
N SER A 473 -6.47 -17.57 -26.57
CA SER A 473 -6.61 -19.01 -26.79
C SER A 473 -5.33 -19.76 -26.41
N GLY A 474 -5.47 -20.73 -25.50
CA GLY A 474 -4.38 -21.57 -25.00
C GLY A 474 -3.39 -20.91 -24.02
N LYS A 475 -3.51 -19.62 -23.72
CA LYS A 475 -2.52 -18.85 -22.93
C LYS A 475 -2.72 -18.89 -21.41
N GLY A 476 -3.51 -19.83 -20.90
CA GLY A 476 -3.80 -19.97 -19.47
C GLY A 476 -3.01 -21.06 -18.73
N SER A 477 -2.29 -21.93 -19.46
CA SER A 477 -1.71 -23.14 -18.83
C SER A 477 -0.60 -22.83 -17.82
N SER A 478 0.30 -21.89 -18.12
CA SER A 478 1.37 -21.50 -17.19
C SER A 478 0.80 -20.84 -15.95
N ALA A 479 -0.12 -19.88 -16.12
CA ALA A 479 -0.79 -19.18 -15.03
C ALA A 479 -1.55 -20.13 -14.08
N SER A 480 -2.16 -21.20 -14.59
CA SER A 480 -2.83 -22.20 -13.75
C SER A 480 -1.85 -22.97 -12.87
N LYS A 481 -0.67 -23.34 -13.40
CA LYS A 481 0.38 -24.04 -12.63
C LYS A 481 1.03 -23.10 -11.61
N LEU A 482 1.34 -21.87 -12.02
CA LEU A 482 1.87 -20.81 -11.15
C LEU A 482 0.96 -20.54 -9.96
N ARG A 483 -0.36 -20.49 -10.20
CA ARG A 483 -1.35 -20.35 -9.12
C ARG A 483 -1.36 -21.54 -8.17
N ALA A 484 -1.20 -22.77 -8.66
CA ALA A 484 -1.15 -23.96 -7.82
C ALA A 484 0.10 -23.96 -6.92
N ILE A 485 1.28 -23.67 -7.48
CA ILE A 485 2.54 -23.57 -6.72
C ILE A 485 2.45 -22.47 -5.65
N SER A 486 1.93 -21.29 -6.01
CA SER A 486 1.74 -20.18 -5.07
C SER A 486 0.72 -20.49 -3.96
N GLN A 487 -0.28 -21.34 -4.24
CA GLN A 487 -1.20 -21.83 -3.22
C GLN A 487 -0.50 -22.80 -2.27
N GLU A 488 0.23 -23.77 -2.80
CA GLU A 488 0.99 -24.75 -2.00
C GLU A 488 1.95 -24.06 -1.03
N ASP A 489 2.70 -23.05 -1.50
CA ASP A 489 3.55 -22.22 -0.63
C ASP A 489 2.75 -21.42 0.40
N TRP A 490 1.60 -20.84 0.04
CA TRP A 490 0.79 -20.07 1.00
C TRP A 490 0.22 -20.96 2.11
N ASP A 491 -0.29 -22.13 1.73
CA ASP A 491 -0.94 -23.10 2.63
C ASP A 491 0.07 -23.91 3.46
N ALA A 492 1.37 -23.75 3.22
CA ALA A 492 2.45 -24.35 4.01
C ALA A 492 2.74 -23.65 5.36
N TYR A 493 2.09 -22.51 5.64
CA TYR A 493 2.34 -21.71 6.84
C TYR A 493 1.07 -21.53 7.69
N GLU A 494 1.23 -21.54 9.03
CA GLU A 494 0.13 -21.40 10.02
C GLU A 494 -0.75 -20.15 9.87
N THR A 495 -0.31 -19.17 9.08
CA THR A 495 -1.08 -17.95 8.78
C THR A 495 -2.11 -18.15 7.69
N SER A 496 -2.09 -19.28 6.96
CA SER A 496 -3.18 -19.69 6.08
C SER A 496 -4.25 -20.44 6.87
N TRP A 497 -5.52 -20.16 6.59
CA TRP A 497 -6.64 -20.92 7.16
C TRP A 497 -6.76 -22.33 6.56
N ASP A 498 -6.09 -22.60 5.43
CA ASP A 498 -6.02 -23.93 4.81
C ASP A 498 -4.73 -24.68 5.23
N PHE A 499 -3.97 -24.15 6.19
CA PHE A 499 -2.79 -24.83 6.75
C PHE A 499 -3.18 -26.16 7.39
N THR A 500 -2.53 -27.24 6.97
CA THR A 500 -2.85 -28.60 7.42
C THR A 500 -1.83 -29.14 8.42
N ALA A 501 -0.55 -29.10 8.08
CA ALA A 501 0.55 -29.57 8.90
C ALA A 501 1.85 -28.88 8.50
N LEU A 502 2.84 -28.89 9.39
CA LEU A 502 4.14 -28.30 9.10
C LEU A 502 4.90 -29.14 8.05
N PRO A 503 5.33 -28.55 6.91
CA PRO A 503 6.01 -29.27 5.83
C PRO A 503 7.21 -30.10 6.29
N LEU A 504 7.94 -29.62 7.29
CA LEU A 504 9.11 -30.29 7.87
C LEU A 504 8.80 -31.68 8.45
N LEU A 505 7.54 -31.93 8.81
CA LEU A 505 7.07 -33.19 9.38
C LEU A 505 6.31 -34.07 8.38
N LEU A 506 6.07 -33.59 7.16
CA LEU A 506 5.37 -34.37 6.14
C LEU A 506 6.23 -35.54 5.65
N PRO A 507 5.64 -36.70 5.34
CA PRO A 507 6.38 -37.90 4.93
C PRO A 507 7.36 -37.69 3.77
N ASP A 508 7.02 -36.82 2.82
CA ASP A 508 7.83 -36.54 1.63
C ASP A 508 9.13 -35.78 1.95
N HIS A 509 9.20 -35.12 3.10
CA HIS A 509 10.34 -34.31 3.51
C HIS A 509 11.03 -34.85 4.76
N ARG A 510 10.30 -35.55 5.62
CA ARG A 510 10.80 -36.09 6.88
C ARG A 510 11.90 -37.15 6.64
N ALA A 511 12.95 -37.06 7.44
CA ALA A 511 14.07 -37.98 7.52
C ALA A 511 14.29 -38.42 8.98
N GLU A 512 15.33 -39.21 9.24
CA GLU A 512 15.69 -39.69 10.58
C GLU A 512 16.06 -38.54 11.52
N THR A 513 16.75 -37.51 11.01
CA THR A 513 17.14 -36.31 11.76
C THR A 513 16.41 -35.06 11.25
N LEU A 514 16.33 -34.05 12.11
CA LEU A 514 15.75 -32.75 11.81
C LEU A 514 16.57 -32.00 10.75
N GLU A 515 17.91 -32.07 10.83
CA GLU A 515 18.81 -31.49 9.83
C GLU A 515 18.61 -32.12 8.44
N ALA A 516 18.51 -33.45 8.37
CA ALA A 516 18.24 -34.14 7.12
C ALA A 516 16.86 -33.81 6.56
N SER A 517 15.86 -33.63 7.44
CA SER A 517 14.50 -33.23 7.05
C SER A 517 14.49 -31.80 6.48
N TYR A 518 15.19 -30.88 7.13
CA TYR A 518 15.36 -29.52 6.63
C TYR A 518 16.09 -29.50 5.28
N THR A 519 17.15 -30.31 5.14
CA THR A 519 17.89 -30.41 3.87
C THR A 519 16.99 -30.88 2.72
N ARG A 520 16.16 -31.90 2.95
CA ARG A 520 15.17 -32.39 1.97
C ARG A 520 14.13 -31.33 1.63
N LEU A 521 13.58 -30.65 2.66
CA LEU A 521 12.60 -29.59 2.48
C LEU A 521 13.18 -28.40 1.72
N ARG A 522 14.40 -27.97 2.03
CA ARG A 522 15.09 -26.88 1.34
C ARG A 522 15.35 -27.22 -0.12
N ALA A 523 15.73 -28.45 -0.43
CA ALA A 523 15.88 -28.92 -1.80
C ALA A 523 14.54 -28.87 -2.56
N HIS A 524 13.45 -29.31 -1.93
CA HIS A 524 12.10 -29.19 -2.49
C HIS A 524 11.71 -27.73 -2.74
N TRP A 525 11.94 -26.83 -1.79
CA TRP A 525 11.72 -25.39 -1.95
C TRP A 525 12.55 -24.78 -3.08
N GLN A 526 13.78 -25.24 -3.30
CA GLN A 526 14.58 -24.81 -4.44
C GLN A 526 13.91 -25.23 -5.75
N CYS A 527 13.54 -26.50 -5.89
CA CYS A 527 12.85 -27.00 -7.07
C CYS A 527 11.53 -26.28 -7.34
N MET A 528 10.77 -25.97 -6.29
CA MET A 528 9.53 -25.20 -6.38
C MET A 528 9.79 -23.77 -6.89
N THR A 529 10.84 -23.12 -6.38
CA THR A 529 11.24 -21.77 -6.78
C THR A 529 11.72 -21.74 -8.23
N ASP A 530 12.59 -22.68 -8.62
CA ASP A 530 13.11 -22.80 -9.99
C ASP A 530 11.99 -23.09 -11.00
N GLU A 531 11.04 -23.97 -10.65
CA GLU A 531 9.89 -24.26 -11.51
C GLU A 531 8.95 -23.07 -11.64
N MET A 532 8.73 -22.32 -10.55
CA MET A 532 7.95 -21.08 -10.61
C MET A 532 8.64 -20.04 -11.48
N GLN A 533 9.96 -19.84 -11.35
CA GLN A 533 10.73 -18.95 -12.21
C GLN A 533 10.59 -19.34 -13.68
N ARG A 534 10.86 -20.61 -14.02
CA ARG A 534 10.73 -21.13 -15.38
C ARG A 534 9.33 -20.90 -15.96
N LEU A 535 8.29 -21.08 -15.16
CA LEU A 535 6.90 -20.87 -15.58
C LEU A 535 6.55 -19.38 -15.73
N GLU A 536 7.07 -18.48 -14.89
CA GLU A 536 6.89 -17.03 -15.06
C GLU A 536 7.61 -16.55 -16.34
N GLU A 537 8.80 -17.05 -16.63
CA GLU A 537 9.54 -16.76 -17.86
C GLU A 537 8.81 -17.29 -19.10
N GLU A 538 8.26 -18.50 -19.03
CA GLU A 538 7.39 -19.04 -20.08
C GLU A 538 6.15 -18.17 -20.28
N ASN A 539 5.50 -17.73 -19.18
CA ASN A 539 4.35 -16.83 -19.25
C ASN A 539 4.72 -15.51 -19.92
N ASN A 540 5.86 -14.90 -19.55
CA ASN A 540 6.36 -13.71 -20.21
C ASN A 540 6.60 -13.94 -21.70
N ARG A 541 7.27 -15.03 -22.08
CA ARG A 541 7.52 -15.37 -23.50
C ARG A 541 6.23 -15.46 -24.30
N ILE A 542 5.22 -16.17 -23.78
CA ILE A 542 3.90 -16.32 -24.42
C ILE A 542 3.27 -14.95 -24.74
N PHE A 543 3.33 -14.00 -23.80
CA PHE A 543 2.72 -12.69 -23.99
C PHE A 543 3.61 -11.75 -24.78
N ILE A 544 4.94 -11.77 -24.61
CA ILE A 544 5.86 -11.00 -25.46
C ILE A 544 5.64 -11.38 -26.93
N ASP A 545 5.54 -12.68 -27.23
CA ASP A 545 5.26 -13.17 -28.58
C ASP A 545 3.88 -12.74 -29.09
N ALA A 546 2.85 -12.79 -28.25
CA ALA A 546 1.49 -12.41 -28.61
C ALA A 546 1.34 -10.90 -28.94
N TYR A 547 2.22 -10.06 -28.42
CA TYR A 547 2.25 -8.61 -28.68
C TYR A 547 3.34 -8.21 -29.68
N GLY A 548 4.21 -9.14 -30.07
CA GLY A 548 5.31 -8.90 -31.01
C GLY A 548 6.41 -8.00 -30.43
N LEU A 549 6.70 -8.14 -29.12
CA LEU A 549 7.59 -7.23 -28.38
C LEU A 549 8.96 -7.84 -28.05
N GLN A 550 9.44 -8.80 -28.85
CA GLN A 550 10.69 -9.53 -28.58
C GLN A 550 11.94 -8.66 -28.63
N ASP A 551 11.88 -7.53 -29.35
CA ASP A 551 13.00 -6.59 -29.45
C ASP A 551 13.01 -5.58 -28.28
N GLU A 552 11.90 -5.45 -27.56
CA GLU A 552 11.71 -4.48 -26.47
C GLU A 552 11.75 -5.09 -25.07
N LEU A 553 11.30 -6.34 -24.93
CA LEU A 553 11.12 -7.02 -23.65
C LEU A 553 11.78 -8.38 -23.67
N THR A 554 12.28 -8.79 -22.51
CA THR A 554 12.89 -10.10 -22.33
C THR A 554 12.04 -10.94 -21.38
N PRO A 555 12.03 -12.28 -21.53
CA PRO A 555 11.19 -13.15 -20.73
C PRO A 555 11.71 -13.37 -19.30
N GLU A 556 13.00 -13.15 -19.05
CA GLU A 556 13.69 -13.49 -17.80
C GLU A 556 13.06 -12.81 -16.58
N VAL A 557 13.02 -13.54 -15.47
CA VAL A 557 12.47 -13.04 -14.20
C VAL A 557 13.53 -13.17 -13.11
N PRO A 558 13.94 -12.06 -12.46
CA PRO A 558 14.88 -12.13 -11.34
C PRO A 558 14.37 -12.99 -10.19
N ILE A 559 15.27 -13.71 -9.52
CA ILE A 559 14.91 -14.63 -8.42
C ILE A 559 14.24 -13.90 -7.25
N GLU A 560 14.59 -12.64 -7.01
CA GLU A 560 13.99 -11.77 -6.00
C GLU A 560 12.53 -11.38 -6.30
N GLU A 561 12.05 -11.56 -7.55
CA GLU A 561 10.67 -11.30 -7.94
C GLU A 561 9.76 -12.53 -7.82
N ILE A 562 10.34 -13.71 -7.60
CA ILE A 562 9.59 -14.96 -7.43
C ILE A 562 8.93 -14.98 -6.05
N THR A 563 7.63 -14.63 -6.05
CA THR A 563 6.84 -14.33 -4.84
C THR A 563 6.41 -15.55 -3.99
N LEU A 564 7.36 -16.43 -3.67
CA LEU A 564 7.18 -17.57 -2.76
C LEU A 564 7.79 -17.26 -1.38
N THR A 565 7.08 -17.62 -0.32
CA THR A 565 7.56 -17.45 1.06
C THR A 565 8.78 -18.33 1.33
N CYS A 566 8.86 -19.50 0.70
CA CYS A 566 10.01 -20.38 0.77
C CYS A 566 11.24 -19.87 0.00
N ASN A 567 11.11 -18.85 -0.85
CA ASN A 567 12.21 -18.24 -1.59
C ASN A 567 12.93 -17.19 -0.71
N PRO A 568 14.17 -17.44 -0.25
CA PRO A 568 14.88 -16.53 0.64
C PRO A 568 15.21 -15.17 -0.02
N ALA A 569 15.39 -15.13 -1.35
CA ALA A 569 15.64 -13.88 -2.07
C ALA A 569 14.44 -12.94 -2.05
N TYR A 570 13.22 -13.47 -2.18
CA TYR A 570 11.99 -12.69 -2.07
C TYR A 570 11.62 -12.39 -0.61
N ARG A 571 11.63 -13.40 0.27
CA ARG A 571 11.20 -13.27 1.69
C ARG A 571 11.99 -12.21 2.46
N TYR A 572 13.30 -12.09 2.19
CA TYR A 572 14.19 -11.14 2.87
C TYR A 572 14.65 -9.96 2.00
N GLY A 573 14.37 -10.00 0.70
CA GLY A 573 14.76 -8.99 -0.29
C GLY A 573 16.25 -9.01 -0.62
N VAL A 574 16.70 -8.00 -1.38
CA VAL A 574 18.10 -7.84 -1.82
C VAL A 574 19.08 -7.42 -0.72
N LYS A 575 18.65 -7.40 0.55
CA LYS A 575 19.51 -7.02 1.68
C LYS A 575 20.26 -8.24 2.20
N GLY A 576 21.59 -8.16 2.18
CA GLY A 576 22.48 -9.22 2.64
C GLY A 576 22.88 -10.20 1.52
N THR A 577 23.86 -11.06 1.82
CA THR A 577 24.34 -12.11 0.90
C THR A 577 23.34 -13.26 0.79
N GLU A 578 23.53 -14.13 -0.18
CA GLU A 578 22.72 -15.35 -0.32
C GLU A 578 22.84 -16.23 0.93
N GLU A 579 24.05 -16.42 1.45
CA GLU A 579 24.33 -17.20 2.65
C GLU A 579 23.66 -16.63 3.89
N GLU A 580 23.61 -15.30 4.04
CA GLU A 580 22.91 -14.63 5.14
C GLU A 580 21.39 -14.87 5.06
N ARG A 581 20.82 -14.90 3.85
CA ARG A 581 19.39 -15.18 3.64
C ARG A 581 19.06 -16.66 3.89
N GLU A 582 19.93 -17.58 3.49
CA GLU A 582 19.80 -19.02 3.78
C GLU A 582 19.86 -19.31 5.29
N ALA A 583 20.84 -18.74 5.98
CA ALA A 583 20.96 -18.88 7.44
C ALA A 583 19.72 -18.35 8.16
N ARG A 584 19.17 -17.24 7.68
CA ARG A 584 17.93 -16.66 8.21
C ARG A 584 16.70 -17.53 7.91
N LEU A 585 16.61 -18.12 6.72
CA LEU A 585 15.54 -19.06 6.37
C LEU A 585 15.56 -20.27 7.31
N LEU A 586 16.74 -20.84 7.57
CA LEU A 586 16.90 -21.93 8.53
C LEU A 586 16.46 -21.52 9.94
N THR A 587 16.91 -20.35 10.42
CA THR A 587 16.51 -19.82 11.74
C THR A 587 15.00 -19.63 11.85
N ASP A 588 14.38 -19.00 10.85
CA ASP A 588 12.93 -18.79 10.81
C ASP A 588 12.17 -20.13 10.75
N THR A 589 12.70 -21.12 10.01
CA THR A 589 12.09 -22.47 9.92
C THR A 589 12.13 -23.19 11.27
N MET A 590 13.21 -23.04 12.05
CA MET A 590 13.28 -23.59 13.41
C MET A 590 12.29 -22.88 14.34
N ALA A 591 12.16 -21.55 14.24
CA ALA A 591 11.15 -20.80 14.99
C ALA A 591 9.71 -21.21 14.60
N GLU A 592 9.46 -21.49 13.31
CA GLU A 592 8.20 -22.05 12.80
C GLU A 592 7.92 -23.45 13.36
N PHE A 593 8.94 -24.32 13.47
CA PHE A 593 8.82 -25.62 14.12
C PHE A 593 8.44 -25.52 15.60
N LEU A 594 9.04 -24.59 16.34
CA LEU A 594 8.67 -24.32 17.74
C LEU A 594 7.25 -23.73 17.85
N SER A 595 6.84 -22.84 16.94
CA SER A 595 5.47 -22.32 16.86
C SER A 595 4.44 -23.44 16.67
N TYR A 596 4.71 -24.35 15.72
CA TYR A 596 3.84 -25.48 15.45
C TYR A 596 3.77 -26.43 16.64
N ALA A 597 4.89 -26.67 17.32
CA ALA A 597 4.94 -27.46 18.54
C ALA A 597 4.06 -26.84 19.65
N VAL A 598 4.13 -25.52 19.86
CA VAL A 598 3.24 -24.82 20.81
C VAL A 598 1.76 -24.93 20.38
N GLY A 599 1.47 -24.88 19.07
CA GLY A 599 0.13 -25.17 18.56
C GLY A 599 -0.35 -26.58 18.89
N CYS A 600 0.53 -27.58 18.82
CA CYS A 600 0.22 -28.95 19.26
C CYS A 600 0.08 -29.04 20.79
N MET A 601 0.87 -28.30 21.56
CA MET A 601 0.75 -28.25 23.03
C MET A 601 -0.61 -27.71 23.46
N PHE A 602 -1.15 -26.71 22.77
CA PHE A 602 -2.50 -26.20 23.05
C PHE A 602 -3.61 -27.01 22.38
N GLY A 603 -3.29 -27.95 21.48
CA GLY A 603 -4.26 -28.74 20.73
C GLY A 603 -4.87 -27.99 19.53
N ARG A 604 -4.31 -26.84 19.14
CA ARG A 604 -4.70 -26.14 17.91
C ARG A 604 -4.46 -27.01 16.67
N TYR A 605 -3.35 -27.76 16.67
CA TYR A 605 -2.99 -28.73 15.63
C TYR A 605 -2.76 -30.12 16.26
N SER A 606 -2.66 -31.14 15.41
CA SER A 606 -2.30 -32.50 15.81
C SER A 606 -1.22 -33.07 14.88
N LEU A 607 -0.44 -34.02 15.39
CA LEU A 607 0.43 -34.85 14.56
C LEU A 607 -0.34 -35.95 13.84
N ASP A 608 -1.55 -36.27 14.32
CA ASP A 608 -2.33 -37.44 13.91
C ASP A 608 -3.58 -37.05 13.09
N ALA A 609 -3.86 -35.76 12.94
CA ALA A 609 -4.97 -35.24 12.15
C ALA A 609 -4.59 -33.90 11.47
N PRO A 610 -4.95 -33.71 10.18
CA PRO A 610 -4.61 -32.49 9.45
C PRO A 610 -5.54 -31.32 9.81
N GLY A 611 -4.99 -30.12 9.78
CA GLY A 611 -5.74 -28.86 9.91
C GLY A 611 -6.00 -28.46 11.36
N LEU A 612 -6.85 -27.44 11.51
CA LEU A 612 -7.23 -26.92 12.83
C LEU A 612 -8.08 -27.93 13.60
N ILE A 613 -7.65 -28.26 14.81
CA ILE A 613 -8.36 -29.13 15.74
C ILE A 613 -9.10 -28.28 16.77
N LEU A 614 -8.41 -27.51 17.61
CA LEU A 614 -9.05 -26.55 18.53
C LEU A 614 -8.92 -25.11 18.05
N ALA A 615 -10.03 -24.50 17.65
CA ALA A 615 -10.11 -23.15 17.12
C ALA A 615 -11.50 -22.50 17.31
N ASN A 616 -12.28 -22.96 18.28
CA ASN A 616 -13.56 -22.36 18.67
C ASN A 616 -13.55 -21.92 20.13
N GLN A 617 -14.46 -21.01 20.47
CA GLN A 617 -14.63 -20.46 21.81
C GLN A 617 -14.80 -21.55 22.88
N SER A 618 -14.00 -21.45 23.94
CA SER A 618 -14.07 -22.28 25.15
C SER A 618 -13.85 -23.78 24.96
N GLU A 619 -13.22 -24.21 23.85
CA GLU A 619 -12.91 -25.62 23.62
C GLU A 619 -11.93 -26.21 24.66
N THR A 620 -12.05 -27.50 24.91
CA THR A 620 -11.36 -28.23 25.97
C THR A 620 -10.58 -29.43 25.43
N LEU A 621 -9.81 -30.10 26.30
CA LEU A 621 -9.15 -31.35 25.93
C LEU A 621 -10.16 -32.44 25.52
N ALA A 622 -11.38 -32.44 26.09
CA ALA A 622 -12.42 -33.39 25.69
C ALA A 622 -12.84 -33.19 24.22
N ASP A 623 -12.95 -31.95 23.77
CA ASP A 623 -13.27 -31.62 22.37
C ASP A 623 -12.15 -32.04 21.43
N TYR A 624 -10.88 -31.93 21.88
CA TYR A 624 -9.74 -32.45 21.13
C TYR A 624 -9.80 -33.97 20.99
N LEU A 625 -10.01 -34.69 22.11
CA LEU A 625 -10.07 -36.15 22.12
C LEU A 625 -11.28 -36.70 21.33
N ALA A 626 -12.36 -35.92 21.21
CA ALA A 626 -13.47 -36.27 20.33
C ALA A 626 -13.08 -36.29 18.84
N ARG A 627 -12.10 -35.48 18.43
CA ARG A 627 -11.58 -35.43 17.06
C ARG A 627 -10.35 -36.31 16.85
N VAL A 628 -9.51 -36.46 17.88
CA VAL A 628 -8.28 -37.26 17.87
C VAL A 628 -8.28 -38.17 19.12
N PRO A 629 -8.92 -39.36 19.06
CA PRO A 629 -9.11 -40.22 20.24
C PRO A 629 -7.81 -40.79 20.83
N GLU A 630 -6.82 -41.07 19.99
CA GLU A 630 -5.54 -41.68 20.39
C GLU A 630 -4.36 -40.81 19.91
N PRO A 631 -4.13 -39.64 20.52
CA PRO A 631 -3.09 -38.72 20.06
C PRO A 631 -1.68 -39.21 20.42
N SER A 632 -0.77 -39.18 19.46
CA SER A 632 0.67 -39.42 19.67
C SER A 632 1.29 -38.37 20.60
N PHE A 633 0.74 -37.16 20.61
CA PHE A 633 1.13 -36.07 21.50
C PHE A 633 -0.10 -35.42 22.14
N LEU A 634 -0.30 -35.66 23.43
CA LEU A 634 -1.44 -35.13 24.17
C LEU A 634 -1.30 -33.61 24.43
N PRO A 635 -2.31 -32.79 24.06
CA PRO A 635 -2.36 -31.38 24.42
C PRO A 635 -2.46 -31.13 25.92
N ASP A 636 -2.34 -29.86 26.27
CA ASP A 636 -2.45 -29.36 27.62
C ASP A 636 -3.86 -29.57 28.13
N GLU A 637 -4.03 -30.00 29.38
CA GLU A 637 -5.36 -30.23 29.92
C GLU A 637 -6.06 -28.90 30.23
N ASP A 638 -5.38 -27.96 30.89
CA ASP A 638 -6.01 -26.82 31.55
C ASP A 638 -5.85 -25.48 30.83
N ASN A 639 -5.11 -25.48 29.71
CA ASN A 639 -4.81 -24.34 28.84
C ASN A 639 -3.78 -23.36 29.42
N VAL A 640 -2.94 -23.78 30.38
CA VAL A 640 -1.92 -22.95 31.00
C VAL A 640 -0.55 -23.62 30.86
N ILE A 641 0.35 -23.02 30.08
CA ILE A 641 1.72 -23.55 29.91
C ILE A 641 2.73 -22.60 30.56
N PRO A 642 3.42 -23.00 31.64
CA PRO A 642 4.47 -22.20 32.27
C PRO A 642 5.65 -21.93 31.34
N VAL A 643 6.12 -20.68 31.32
CA VAL A 643 7.29 -20.22 30.55
C VAL A 643 8.28 -19.56 31.52
N LEU A 644 9.01 -20.37 32.27
CA LEU A 644 9.85 -19.91 33.38
C LEU A 644 11.35 -20.12 33.13
N ASP A 645 12.16 -19.29 33.78
CA ASP A 645 13.62 -19.45 33.83
C ASP A 645 13.98 -20.49 34.92
N GLY A 646 13.87 -21.77 34.56
CA GLY A 646 14.21 -22.92 35.39
C GLY A 646 13.20 -24.07 35.31
N ASP A 647 13.60 -25.25 35.76
CA ASP A 647 12.79 -26.47 35.75
C ASP A 647 11.87 -26.51 37.01
N TRP A 648 10.84 -25.65 37.03
CA TRP A 648 9.94 -25.52 38.17
C TRP A 648 8.69 -26.39 38.09
N PHE A 649 8.24 -26.72 36.88
CA PHE A 649 7.05 -27.50 36.60
C PHE A 649 7.38 -28.62 35.61
N ALA A 650 6.77 -29.80 35.80
CA ALA A 650 7.04 -30.96 34.94
C ALA A 650 6.37 -30.85 33.55
N ASP A 651 5.38 -29.96 33.43
CA ASP A 651 4.62 -29.63 32.23
C ASP A 651 5.03 -28.28 31.63
N ASP A 652 6.21 -27.76 31.97
CA ASP A 652 6.70 -26.50 31.40
C ASP A 652 6.89 -26.57 29.87
N ILE A 653 6.94 -25.40 29.24
CA ILE A 653 7.04 -25.31 27.77
C ILE A 653 8.26 -26.04 27.18
N VAL A 654 9.38 -26.11 27.92
CA VAL A 654 10.62 -26.72 27.45
C VAL A 654 10.51 -28.24 27.50
N ASP A 655 10.05 -28.82 28.60
CA ASP A 655 9.89 -30.25 28.74
C ASP A 655 8.79 -30.79 27.82
N ARG A 656 7.74 -30.00 27.59
CA ARG A 656 6.74 -30.33 26.57
C ARG A 656 7.30 -30.25 25.16
N PHE A 657 8.14 -29.27 24.84
CA PHE A 657 8.85 -29.23 23.56
C PHE A 657 9.78 -30.43 23.39
N ARG A 658 10.54 -30.80 24.43
CA ARG A 658 11.41 -31.98 24.41
C ARG A 658 10.60 -33.27 24.21
N LYS A 659 9.42 -33.39 24.81
CA LYS A 659 8.50 -34.51 24.57
C LYS A 659 8.01 -34.51 23.11
N PHE A 660 7.61 -33.35 22.59
CA PHE A 660 7.20 -33.19 21.19
C PHE A 660 8.30 -33.61 20.22
N LEU A 661 9.55 -33.20 20.48
CA LEU A 661 10.71 -33.56 19.67
C LEU A 661 10.97 -35.08 19.66
N ARG A 662 10.81 -35.75 20.81
CA ARG A 662 10.93 -37.21 20.90
C ARG A 662 9.82 -37.94 20.16
N VAL A 663 8.58 -37.42 20.19
CA VAL A 663 7.47 -38.02 19.43
C VAL A 663 7.67 -37.85 17.93
N THR A 664 8.23 -36.72 17.49
CA THR A 664 8.42 -36.41 16.06
C THR A 664 9.69 -37.01 15.44
N PHE A 665 10.77 -37.22 16.19
CA PHE A 665 12.05 -37.73 15.65
C PHE A 665 12.64 -38.93 16.42
N GLY A 666 11.90 -39.47 17.39
CA GLY A 666 12.40 -40.56 18.23
C GLY A 666 13.39 -40.10 19.30
N ASP A 667 13.72 -41.01 20.22
CA ASP A 667 14.68 -40.75 21.30
C ASP A 667 16.14 -40.89 20.84
N GLU A 668 16.39 -41.69 19.79
CA GLU A 668 17.73 -41.98 19.26
C GLU A 668 18.49 -40.71 18.83
N HIS A 669 17.83 -39.81 18.08
CA HIS A 669 18.42 -38.57 17.57
C HIS A 669 18.06 -37.33 18.40
N PHE A 670 17.49 -37.49 19.59
CA PHE A 670 16.98 -36.37 20.38
C PHE A 670 18.05 -35.29 20.66
N ARG A 671 19.25 -35.69 21.09
CA ARG A 671 20.34 -34.74 21.42
C ARG A 671 20.88 -34.02 20.19
N GLU A 672 20.99 -34.73 19.07
CA GLU A 672 21.44 -34.19 17.79
C GLU A 672 20.44 -33.14 17.26
N ASN A 673 19.15 -33.47 17.25
CA ASN A 673 18.10 -32.57 16.82
C ASN A 673 17.98 -31.34 17.73
N LEU A 674 18.12 -31.52 19.04
CA LEU A 674 18.11 -30.42 20.00
C LEU A 674 19.28 -29.46 19.75
N ALA A 675 20.49 -29.98 19.57
CA ALA A 675 21.68 -29.18 19.28
C ALA A 675 21.55 -28.43 17.94
N PHE A 676 20.95 -29.06 16.93
CA PHE A 676 20.69 -28.43 15.63
C PHE A 676 19.75 -27.22 15.76
N ILE A 677 18.69 -27.33 16.56
CA ILE A 677 17.78 -26.21 16.85
C ILE A 677 18.52 -25.09 17.59
N GLU A 678 19.23 -25.44 18.68
CA GLU A 678 19.92 -24.46 19.52
C GLU A 678 21.04 -23.71 18.80
N ALA A 679 21.63 -24.32 17.77
CA ALA A 679 22.59 -23.65 16.90
C ALA A 679 21.97 -22.46 16.13
N GLN A 680 20.65 -22.46 15.90
CA GLN A 680 19.95 -21.44 15.11
C GLN A 680 19.26 -20.39 16.00
N ILE A 681 18.56 -20.83 17.04
CA ILE A 681 17.74 -19.95 17.90
C ILE A 681 18.37 -19.66 19.27
N GLY A 682 19.53 -20.27 19.56
CA GLY A 682 20.14 -20.27 20.89
C GLY A 682 19.48 -21.28 21.85
N ASP A 683 19.84 -21.20 23.13
CA ASP A 683 19.25 -22.03 24.18
C ASP A 683 17.71 -21.96 24.15
N ILE A 684 17.05 -23.12 24.11
CA ILE A 684 15.60 -23.21 23.91
C ILE A 684 14.81 -22.55 25.05
N ARG A 685 15.27 -22.69 26.31
CA ARG A 685 14.61 -22.07 27.46
C ARG A 685 14.69 -20.54 27.36
N ARG A 686 15.84 -20.01 26.98
CA ARG A 686 16.04 -18.58 26.72
C ARG A 686 15.20 -18.11 25.54
N TYR A 687 15.07 -18.90 24.48
CA TYR A 687 14.22 -18.55 23.34
C TYR A 687 12.74 -18.46 23.76
N PHE A 688 12.19 -19.43 24.48
CA PHE A 688 10.79 -19.37 24.94
C PHE A 688 10.52 -18.19 25.88
N THR A 689 11.43 -17.91 26.83
CA THR A 689 11.26 -16.83 27.82
C THR A 689 11.46 -15.43 27.23
N LYS A 690 12.28 -15.26 26.19
CA LYS A 690 12.67 -13.93 25.68
C LYS A 690 12.35 -13.66 24.21
N GLY A 691 12.36 -14.67 23.35
CA GLY A 691 12.22 -14.52 21.89
C GLY A 691 10.85 -14.93 21.35
N PHE A 692 10.35 -16.10 21.74
CA PHE A 692 9.16 -16.75 21.18
C PHE A 692 7.95 -15.81 21.09
N TYR A 693 7.65 -15.10 22.18
CA TYR A 693 6.45 -14.25 22.20
C TYR A 693 6.54 -13.08 21.22
N ASP A 694 7.74 -12.52 21.03
CA ASP A 694 7.92 -11.40 20.11
C ASP A 694 7.77 -11.87 18.65
N ASP A 695 8.27 -13.07 18.34
CA ASP A 695 8.05 -13.73 17.04
C ASP A 695 6.57 -14.05 16.81
N HIS A 696 5.88 -14.56 17.83
CA HIS A 696 4.46 -14.87 17.78
C HIS A 696 3.60 -13.62 17.56
N VAL A 697 3.88 -12.53 18.30
CA VAL A 697 3.22 -11.22 18.11
C VAL A 697 3.45 -10.69 16.70
N LYS A 698 4.66 -10.86 16.13
CA LYS A 698 4.97 -10.46 14.76
C LYS A 698 4.22 -11.32 13.72
N ARG A 699 4.24 -12.65 13.86
CA ARG A 699 3.58 -13.62 12.97
C ARG A 699 2.09 -13.31 12.82
N TYR A 700 1.43 -13.06 13.94
CA TYR A 700 -0.01 -12.77 13.99
C TYR A 700 -0.34 -11.26 13.92
N LYS A 701 0.56 -10.44 13.35
CA LYS A 701 0.35 -9.00 13.08
C LYS A 701 -0.18 -8.20 14.27
N LYS A 702 0.38 -8.44 15.45
CA LYS A 702 -0.03 -7.87 16.75
C LYS A 702 -1.44 -8.27 17.19
N ARG A 703 -1.95 -9.41 16.72
CA ARG A 703 -3.20 -10.05 17.18
C ARG A 703 -2.89 -11.51 17.56
N PRO A 704 -2.00 -11.74 18.55
CA PRO A 704 -1.55 -13.08 18.90
C PRO A 704 -2.71 -13.94 19.43
N ILE A 705 -2.64 -15.25 19.15
CA ILE A 705 -3.61 -16.24 19.62
C ILE A 705 -3.23 -16.90 20.96
N TYR A 706 -1.92 -17.08 21.21
CA TYR A 706 -1.37 -17.39 22.53
C TYR A 706 -1.07 -16.08 23.26
N TRP A 707 -1.63 -15.89 24.45
CA TRP A 707 -1.46 -14.70 25.28
C TRP A 707 -0.51 -15.00 26.43
N MET A 708 0.50 -14.15 26.60
CA MET A 708 1.49 -14.28 27.66
C MET A 708 1.02 -13.52 28.90
N PHE A 709 0.53 -14.26 29.89
CA PHE A 709 0.35 -13.74 31.24
C PHE A 709 1.71 -13.66 31.92
N GLY A 710 2.04 -12.55 32.56
CA GLY A 710 3.34 -12.42 33.20
C GLY A 710 3.45 -11.29 34.21
N SER A 711 4.27 -11.53 35.24
CA SER A 711 4.56 -10.54 36.28
C SER A 711 5.35 -9.35 35.71
N PRO A 712 5.34 -8.18 36.36
CA PRO A 712 5.96 -6.96 35.82
C PRO A 712 7.43 -7.09 35.47
N LYS A 713 8.21 -7.91 36.19
CA LYS A 713 9.62 -8.16 35.89
C LYS A 713 9.86 -9.46 35.11
N GLY A 714 8.79 -10.18 34.74
CA GLY A 714 8.87 -11.46 34.03
C GLY A 714 9.35 -12.62 34.90
N THR A 715 9.24 -12.51 36.23
CA THR A 715 9.60 -13.58 37.18
C THR A 715 8.70 -14.79 37.01
N PHE A 716 7.41 -14.57 36.79
CA PHE A 716 6.45 -15.60 36.41
C PHE A 716 5.88 -15.27 35.03
N GLN A 717 5.80 -16.26 34.14
CA GLN A 717 5.12 -16.16 32.86
C GLN A 717 4.43 -17.47 32.51
N ALA A 718 3.29 -17.38 31.85
CA ALA A 718 2.56 -18.52 31.30
C ALA A 718 1.83 -18.13 30.00
N LEU A 719 1.77 -19.07 29.05
CA LEU A 719 0.98 -18.91 27.85
C LEU A 719 -0.43 -19.49 28.05
N ILE A 720 -1.42 -18.79 27.52
CA ILE A 720 -2.82 -19.22 27.45
C ILE A 720 -3.30 -19.08 26.01
N TYR A 721 -3.95 -20.11 25.46
CA TYR A 721 -4.53 -20.02 24.12
C TYR A 721 -5.94 -19.45 24.15
N MET A 722 -6.17 -18.32 23.45
CA MET A 722 -7.41 -17.55 23.54
C MET A 722 -8.66 -18.34 23.14
N HIS A 723 -8.56 -19.30 22.21
CA HIS A 723 -9.72 -20.07 21.78
C HIS A 723 -10.18 -21.04 22.87
N ARG A 724 -9.27 -21.54 23.69
CA ARG A 724 -9.56 -22.40 24.85
C ARG A 724 -9.78 -21.63 26.15
N TYR A 725 -9.78 -20.29 26.09
CA TYR A 725 -9.99 -19.46 27.26
C TYR A 725 -11.40 -19.67 27.82
N ARG A 726 -11.51 -19.80 29.14
CA ARG A 726 -12.77 -19.91 29.86
C ARG A 726 -12.78 -18.93 31.05
N PRO A 727 -13.96 -18.57 31.59
CA PRO A 727 -14.06 -17.65 32.73
C PRO A 727 -13.26 -18.09 33.98
N ASP A 728 -12.96 -19.39 34.11
CA ASP A 728 -12.14 -19.97 35.19
C ASP A 728 -10.63 -20.00 34.90
N THR A 729 -10.16 -19.72 33.67
CA THR A 729 -8.74 -19.86 33.29
C THR A 729 -7.80 -19.03 34.16
N VAL A 730 -8.18 -17.81 34.56
CA VAL A 730 -7.35 -16.99 35.46
C VAL A 730 -7.33 -17.56 36.89
N SER A 731 -8.39 -18.26 37.30
CA SER A 731 -8.43 -18.96 38.59
C SER A 731 -7.52 -20.19 38.60
N VAL A 732 -7.44 -20.92 37.49
CA VAL A 732 -6.48 -22.03 37.29
C VAL A 732 -5.06 -21.50 37.35
N LEU A 733 -4.74 -20.47 36.55
CA LEU A 733 -3.43 -19.79 36.56
C LEU A 733 -3.01 -19.36 37.97
N LEU A 734 -3.94 -18.78 38.75
CA LEU A 734 -3.68 -18.33 40.11
C LEU A 734 -3.37 -19.49 41.07
N ASN A 735 -4.25 -20.49 41.13
CA ASN A 735 -4.21 -21.50 42.19
C ASN A 735 -3.21 -22.61 41.91
N ASP A 736 -3.16 -23.06 40.66
CA ASP A 736 -2.43 -24.27 40.28
C ASP A 736 -1.01 -23.93 39.81
N TYR A 737 -0.76 -22.68 39.38
CA TYR A 737 0.54 -22.25 38.88
C TYR A 737 1.18 -21.13 39.71
N LEU A 738 0.57 -19.95 39.84
CA LEU A 738 1.22 -18.81 40.50
C LEU A 738 1.50 -19.08 41.98
N ARG A 739 0.50 -19.51 42.74
CA ARG A 739 0.66 -19.83 44.17
C ARG A 739 1.57 -21.03 44.39
N GLU A 740 1.49 -22.04 43.52
CA GLU A 740 2.42 -23.17 43.57
C GLU A 740 3.86 -22.73 43.31
N PHE A 741 4.08 -21.82 42.36
CA PHE A 741 5.40 -21.28 42.06
C PHE A 741 5.95 -20.46 43.23
N ILE A 742 5.13 -19.62 43.88
CA ILE A 742 5.51 -18.90 45.10
C ILE A 742 5.96 -19.88 46.18
N ARG A 743 5.19 -20.95 46.44
CA ARG A 743 5.56 -21.99 47.42
C ARG A 743 6.88 -22.70 47.07
N LYS A 744 7.13 -22.98 45.79
CA LYS A 744 8.39 -23.56 45.31
C LYS A 744 9.56 -22.61 45.52
N LEU A 745 9.38 -21.30 45.28
CA LEU A 745 10.38 -20.27 45.55
C LEU A 745 10.65 -20.11 47.06
N GLU A 746 9.63 -20.19 47.91
CA GLU A 746 9.80 -20.20 49.37
C GLU A 746 10.65 -21.39 49.82
N GLY A 747 10.36 -22.60 49.32
CA GLY A 747 11.16 -23.79 49.59
C GLY A 747 12.61 -23.68 49.10
N GLU A 748 12.83 -23.11 47.92
CA GLU A 748 14.18 -22.86 47.40
C GLU A 748 14.93 -21.81 48.24
N ARG A 749 14.24 -20.76 48.67
CA ARG A 749 14.80 -19.76 49.57
C ARG A 749 15.25 -20.39 50.89
N GLU A 750 14.43 -21.22 51.52
CA GLU A 750 14.81 -21.93 52.76
C GLU A 750 16.01 -22.85 52.55
N ARG A 751 16.10 -23.51 51.38
CA ARG A 751 17.26 -24.35 51.01
C ARG A 751 18.53 -23.51 50.89
N LEU A 752 18.45 -22.35 50.23
CA LEU A 752 19.58 -21.44 50.06
C LEU A 752 20.00 -20.79 51.40
N GLU A 753 19.06 -20.45 52.27
CA GLU A 753 19.32 -19.93 53.63
C GLU A 753 20.11 -20.98 54.46
N LYS A 754 19.67 -22.24 54.45
CA LYS A 754 20.42 -23.35 55.08
C LYS A 754 21.82 -23.51 54.51
N LEU A 755 21.99 -23.37 53.19
CA LEU A 755 23.30 -23.46 52.53
C LEU A 755 24.22 -22.28 52.88
N SER A 756 23.67 -21.08 53.08
CA SER A 756 24.47 -19.92 53.51
C SER A 756 24.98 -20.04 54.93
N ASP A 757 24.25 -20.74 55.80
CA ASP A 757 24.61 -20.95 57.20
C ASP A 757 25.39 -22.25 57.44
N ASP A 758 25.53 -23.11 56.44
CA ASP A 758 26.19 -24.42 56.55
C ASP A 758 27.71 -24.27 56.81
N PRO A 759 28.21 -24.67 57.99
CA PRO A 759 29.62 -24.57 58.35
C PRO A 759 30.56 -25.42 57.48
N SER A 760 30.03 -26.37 56.70
CA SER A 760 30.78 -27.22 55.76
C SER A 760 30.88 -26.66 54.33
N ALA A 761 30.04 -25.68 53.97
CA ALA A 761 30.07 -25.02 52.67
C ALA A 761 31.25 -24.03 52.55
N THR A 762 31.81 -23.87 51.35
CA THR A 762 32.90 -22.91 51.11
C THR A 762 32.43 -21.45 51.22
N GLN A 763 33.33 -20.52 51.57
CA GLN A 763 33.00 -19.09 51.68
C GLN A 763 32.36 -18.53 50.40
N THR A 764 32.82 -18.99 49.22
CA THR A 764 32.25 -18.61 47.92
C THR A 764 30.83 -19.14 47.73
N GLN A 765 30.54 -20.38 48.14
CA GLN A 765 29.19 -20.95 48.08
C GLN A 765 28.24 -20.21 49.03
N ARG A 766 28.66 -19.90 50.26
CA ARG A 766 27.83 -19.13 51.21
C ARG A 766 27.52 -17.73 50.71
N THR A 767 28.51 -17.04 50.15
CA THR A 767 28.33 -15.69 49.60
C THR A 767 27.38 -15.70 48.40
N ARG A 768 27.46 -16.71 47.53
CA ARG A 768 26.54 -16.89 46.40
C ARG A 768 25.12 -17.21 46.90
N ALA A 769 24.99 -18.15 47.83
CA ALA A 769 23.71 -18.51 48.43
C ALA A 769 23.02 -17.29 49.07
N LEU A 770 23.73 -16.45 49.83
CA LEU A 770 23.18 -15.20 50.40
C LEU A 770 22.66 -14.23 49.33
N LYS A 771 23.37 -14.11 48.20
CA LYS A 771 22.94 -13.26 47.08
C LYS A 771 21.69 -13.84 46.39
N ASP A 772 21.64 -15.16 46.24
CA ASP A 772 20.52 -15.86 45.62
C ASP A 772 19.29 -15.80 46.54
N VAL A 773 19.43 -15.94 47.87
CA VAL A 773 18.35 -15.68 48.86
C VAL A 773 17.76 -14.28 48.69
N ALA A 774 18.60 -13.25 48.61
CA ALA A 774 18.13 -11.88 48.42
C ALA A 774 17.44 -11.67 47.06
N THR A 775 17.77 -12.48 46.05
CA THR A 775 17.13 -12.44 44.73
C THR A 775 15.77 -13.13 44.78
N VAL A 776 15.69 -14.35 45.33
CA VAL A 776 14.45 -15.11 45.48
C VAL A 776 13.46 -14.38 46.39
N ALA A 777 13.91 -13.74 47.47
CA ALA A 777 13.04 -12.92 48.32
C ALA A 777 12.39 -11.76 47.56
N LYS A 778 13.14 -11.10 46.65
CA LYS A 778 12.59 -10.03 45.79
C LYS A 778 11.60 -10.56 44.76
N GLN A 779 11.84 -11.77 44.25
CA GLN A 779 10.92 -12.46 43.33
C GLN A 779 9.61 -12.81 44.04
N ILE A 780 9.68 -13.40 45.24
CA ILE A 780 8.49 -13.72 46.05
C ILE A 780 7.68 -12.44 46.33
N SER A 781 8.30 -11.38 46.83
CA SER A 781 7.59 -10.13 47.12
C SER A 781 6.94 -9.50 45.88
N GLU A 782 7.59 -9.58 44.72
CA GLU A 782 7.00 -9.12 43.45
C GLU A 782 5.76 -9.96 43.07
N LEU A 783 5.85 -11.29 43.20
CA LEU A 783 4.76 -12.19 42.83
C LEU A 783 3.58 -12.09 43.80
N GLU A 784 3.81 -11.92 45.10
CA GLU A 784 2.76 -11.69 46.09
C GLU A 784 2.04 -10.34 45.86
N GLU A 785 2.79 -9.29 45.48
CA GLU A 785 2.22 -7.99 45.09
C GLU A 785 1.38 -8.13 43.81
N TRP A 786 1.91 -8.78 42.78
CA TRP A 786 1.20 -9.02 41.52
C TRP A 786 -0.02 -9.93 41.70
N GLU A 787 0.07 -10.96 42.54
CA GLU A 787 -1.07 -11.81 42.93
C GLU A 787 -2.18 -10.95 43.53
N ARG A 788 -1.86 -10.19 44.58
CA ARG A 788 -2.85 -9.42 45.36
C ARG A 788 -3.50 -8.32 44.53
N ASP A 789 -2.71 -7.58 43.75
CA ASP A 789 -3.15 -6.34 43.13
C ASP A 789 -3.68 -6.55 41.70
N VAL A 790 -3.33 -7.66 41.03
CA VAL A 790 -3.70 -7.92 39.62
C VAL A 790 -4.42 -9.26 39.45
N ILE A 791 -3.77 -10.38 39.74
CA ILE A 791 -4.28 -11.70 39.35
C ILE A 791 -5.48 -12.13 40.21
N PHE A 792 -5.44 -11.91 41.52
CA PHE A 792 -6.54 -12.27 42.42
C PHE A 792 -7.84 -11.51 42.10
N PRO A 793 -7.84 -10.18 41.91
CA PRO A 793 -9.01 -9.45 41.43
C PRO A 793 -9.54 -9.97 40.09
N LEU A 794 -8.67 -10.27 39.12
CA LEU A 794 -9.07 -10.81 37.81
C LEU A 794 -9.67 -12.22 37.92
N ALA A 795 -9.10 -13.08 38.75
CA ALA A 795 -9.63 -14.42 39.02
C ALA A 795 -11.03 -14.36 39.64
N GLN A 796 -11.28 -13.38 40.53
CA GLN A 796 -12.60 -13.14 41.10
C GLN A 796 -13.60 -12.58 40.07
N ALA A 797 -13.13 -11.69 39.19
CA ALA A 797 -13.97 -11.08 38.17
C ALA A 797 -14.49 -12.10 37.13
N LYS A 798 -13.77 -13.20 36.90
CA LYS A 798 -14.11 -14.25 35.94
C LYS A 798 -14.51 -13.67 34.57
N ILE A 799 -13.63 -12.80 34.06
CA ILE A 799 -13.84 -12.10 32.80
C ILE A 799 -14.13 -13.13 31.70
N GLU A 800 -15.21 -12.92 30.96
CA GLU A 800 -15.53 -13.69 29.76
C GLU A 800 -15.04 -12.91 28.53
N ILE A 801 -14.54 -13.63 27.52
CA ILE A 801 -14.14 -13.06 26.23
C ILE A 801 -15.05 -13.59 25.12
N ASP A 802 -15.27 -12.79 24.08
CA ASP A 802 -15.95 -13.21 22.85
C ASP A 802 -14.95 -13.14 21.70
N LEU A 803 -14.59 -14.29 21.10
CA LEU A 803 -13.68 -14.33 19.95
C LEU A 803 -14.10 -13.38 18.81
N ASP A 804 -15.39 -13.13 18.61
CA ASP A 804 -15.88 -12.24 17.54
C ASP A 804 -15.56 -10.76 17.80
N ASP A 805 -15.36 -10.38 19.05
CA ASP A 805 -14.85 -9.07 19.42
C ASP A 805 -13.38 -8.88 19.01
N GLY A 806 -12.66 -9.97 18.75
CA GLY A 806 -11.28 -10.00 18.29
C GLY A 806 -10.26 -9.61 19.36
N VAL A 807 -8.98 -9.73 19.02
CA VAL A 807 -7.88 -9.53 19.99
C VAL A 807 -7.81 -8.08 20.45
N LYS A 808 -8.16 -7.13 19.57
CA LYS A 808 -8.19 -5.69 19.91
C LYS A 808 -9.04 -5.35 21.12
N ARG A 809 -10.17 -6.04 21.29
CA ARG A 809 -11.13 -5.77 22.35
C ARG A 809 -10.93 -6.70 23.54
N ASN A 810 -10.58 -7.96 23.30
CA ASN A 810 -10.41 -8.94 24.39
C ASN A 810 -9.08 -8.80 25.15
N TYR A 811 -7.98 -8.50 24.45
CA TYR A 811 -6.65 -8.42 25.08
C TYR A 811 -6.56 -7.34 26.17
N PRO A 812 -7.08 -6.11 25.97
CA PRO A 812 -7.03 -5.07 27.00
C PRO A 812 -7.80 -5.39 28.29
N LEU A 813 -8.75 -6.33 28.26
CA LEU A 813 -9.55 -6.70 29.45
C LEU A 813 -8.70 -7.22 30.61
N PHE A 814 -7.51 -7.75 30.31
CA PHE A 814 -6.60 -8.31 31.32
C PHE A 814 -5.52 -7.34 31.78
N GLY A 815 -5.43 -6.15 31.18
CA GLY A 815 -4.54 -5.06 31.60
C GLY A 815 -3.12 -5.52 31.95
N ALA A 816 -2.70 -5.23 33.20
CA ALA A 816 -1.37 -5.51 33.71
C ALA A 816 -1.04 -7.01 33.92
N ALA A 817 -2.00 -7.91 33.69
CA ALA A 817 -1.74 -9.35 33.73
C ALA A 817 -1.05 -9.86 32.46
N LEU A 818 -1.24 -9.18 31.32
CA LEU A 818 -0.67 -9.57 30.02
C LEU A 818 0.58 -8.76 29.67
N LYS A 819 1.53 -9.39 28.96
CA LYS A 819 2.68 -8.67 28.40
C LYS A 819 2.19 -7.56 27.45
N PRO A 820 2.67 -6.30 27.58
CA PRO A 820 2.15 -5.20 26.77
C PRO A 820 2.51 -5.37 25.29
N ILE A 821 1.56 -5.02 24.42
CA ILE A 821 1.74 -5.02 22.96
C ILE A 821 1.40 -3.62 22.43
N LYS A 822 2.40 -2.95 21.85
CA LYS A 822 2.23 -1.61 21.28
C LYS A 822 1.07 -1.56 20.27
N GLY A 823 0.02 -0.83 20.64
CA GLY A 823 -1.22 -0.67 19.86
C GLY A 823 -2.40 -1.53 20.35
N LEU A 824 -2.28 -2.18 21.51
CA LEU A 824 -3.33 -2.91 22.24
C LEU A 824 -3.46 -2.43 23.71
N GLU A 825 -2.88 -1.28 24.06
CA GLU A 825 -2.64 -0.87 25.46
C GLU A 825 -3.81 -0.13 26.13
N ALA A 826 -4.90 0.14 25.41
CA ALA A 826 -6.12 0.73 25.98
C ALA A 826 -7.35 0.09 25.35
N ALA A 827 -8.37 -0.20 26.17
CA ALA A 827 -9.72 -0.33 25.66
C ALA A 827 -10.14 1.07 25.18
N ASP A 828 -10.40 1.23 23.88
CA ASP A 828 -11.11 2.42 23.41
C ASP A 828 -12.49 2.39 24.10
N GLU A 829 -12.73 3.34 25.03
CA GLU A 829 -14.05 3.55 25.65
C GLU A 829 -15.10 3.99 24.63
#